data_AF-A0A7X3RNS2-F1
#
_entry.id   AF-A0A7X3RNS2-F1
#
_cell.length_a   1.000
_cell.length_b   1.000
_cell.length_c   1.000
_cell.angle_alpha   90.00
_cell.angle_beta   90.00
_cell.angle_gamma   90.00
#
_symmetry.space_group_name_H-M   'P 1'
#
loop_
_entity.id
_entity.type
_entity.pdbx_description
1 polymer ?
#
loop_
_entity_poly.entity_id
_entity_poly.type
_entity_poly.pdbx_seq_one_letter_code
_entity_poly.pdbx_strand_id
1 'polypeptide(L)'
;MRIATVFLSFIIAVFEIHASEMDLPPRGEGSIAFEIDVCSFRYRGREGFEEVTLRFPVAQFAFLRQNSGIYLARYKPSLRVLNDAGEVVQQVEAESRLTAESLKATVDTDRMVYDMVQVRLPTGRYRGELTLSDLQADRAGLAVFSLDVPAYDPGKIGMSDLYLSSGFNPQGAGESLEMFRKDGRLILPNPARQYRRGTPLYLYFEVYYLGYQSHRVEMQIEDRYGHRLWRDQRSFPGYRGEVKFAEGIPTRELLPGTYTLRVQVTAGRDTLVSARKFEVIGETLVPASGFDDRRAKTAQHLLKRFGGSEVEATYTGLGRADRAAFLYGFWMDRNPIVARSYYNPLLGFGAPPNLDGAIITALGRRKEMARHIDPRYAARQVLPDTAQARDALEVLEVLLDEDGNDLMGRAAQGYAYLFASNLPYAERTFNSALNAGGVFPEVYNGVGISHIGRKRWDEAVVAYDQALALRPNWKPAQINRALARLLGGKQRAEDALKEAIEAYPNHPELLYLLGRVFEREGKIEAAEKAYTRQIVVNPMHARARFDLGRIWLKQGQRARATRVWRELMDTRPELREECLPLLLSVYQLMGQTGEAQKVMAEYLRTVDDDTRGLLQDIRLLATLKEATAYEALPPEQQPDFVRMFWQRRDPTPATPSNERLVEHYRRVLYAMQHFSSGQKPWDKRGEIYIRYGEPAHKSRAGDVRYEMDPDVVRVKERLWMGLTPEAHKEIIARMGRLRTSTRDVQYQGEDAGDLIVSDFESIDYELNPNRTFFGGGADRNDGKYYDDVQDSHRDRDAGMTNIRGFPIFPIDGGTNWEYWIYPDVAGGIEVVFTALDSRGGFDFPDMPQGRVLSTFNQSQWTAKRPDRVMARAVRQQSEIYRPVTDDLEFHFDAIDFRGESRRSRLEVYYGVPLVALIDSGRTEVQVERGIALFDSTWSPVFRKVAGLPFAVSDGTEVGSGTLLIDELALNVPPGKYYLGVEVHDRARNLMGAYTREVEVEAYEGGELGLSDIEMAGSVVEDDAVKVKGGHKVVPMPSKTYVPGQPVTIYYEVYGLTFDEFGQTSYQMDYKISPRKGKPLIVTILRAVGTFLGIEEKKEVTISYEQVGTRETEYNYLEIDVSGSEAGHYEMEVTVTDLNTGTKVSKDVIFFIGR
;
A
#
# COMPACT_ATOMS: atom_id res chain seq x y z
N MET A 1 -22.46 -15.97 -40.71
CA MET A 1 -22.55 -16.29 -42.15
C MET A 1 -22.88 -14.99 -42.89
N ARG A 2 -21.98 -14.52 -43.77
CA ARG A 2 -22.11 -13.67 -45.00
C ARG A 2 -23.45 -12.93 -45.24
N ILE A 3 -23.56 -11.62 -45.54
CA ILE A 3 -23.10 -10.78 -46.70
C ILE A 3 -23.47 -9.31 -46.34
N ALA A 4 -22.59 -8.30 -46.28
CA ALA A 4 -21.91 -7.47 -47.31
C ALA A 4 -22.83 -6.55 -48.18
N THR A 5 -22.53 -5.31 -48.63
CA THR A 5 -21.56 -4.22 -48.38
C THR A 5 -21.84 -3.12 -49.45
N VAL A 6 -21.96 -1.84 -49.04
CA VAL A 6 -21.57 -0.53 -49.71
C VAL A 6 -22.17 -0.08 -51.06
N PHE A 7 -22.70 1.16 -51.10
CA PHE A 7 -22.26 2.32 -51.92
C PHE A 7 -23.21 3.52 -51.77
N LEU A 8 -22.72 4.72 -51.41
CA LEU A 8 -23.04 5.94 -52.18
C LEU A 8 -22.07 7.09 -51.89
N SER A 9 -21.53 7.66 -52.97
CA SER A 9 -20.63 8.81 -53.02
C SER A 9 -21.41 10.11 -53.23
N PHE A 10 -20.81 11.23 -52.80
CA PHE A 10 -20.86 12.59 -53.39
C PHE A 10 -22.23 13.26 -53.69
N ILE A 11 -22.47 14.43 -53.08
CA ILE A 11 -22.87 15.71 -53.73
C ILE A 11 -22.45 16.84 -52.76
N ILE A 12 -21.59 17.76 -53.22
CA ILE A 12 -21.40 19.11 -52.64
C ILE A 12 -21.98 20.08 -53.67
N ALA A 13 -22.96 20.90 -53.27
CA ALA A 13 -23.47 22.02 -54.05
C ALA A 13 -23.23 23.33 -53.29
N VAL A 14 -22.47 24.18 -53.96
CA VAL A 14 -22.32 25.65 -53.91
C VAL A 14 -23.25 26.40 -52.94
N PHE A 15 -22.65 27.16 -52.01
CA PHE A 15 -23.13 28.48 -51.60
C PHE A 15 -21.92 29.41 -51.40
N GLU A 16 -21.79 30.39 -52.29
CA GLU A 16 -20.96 31.58 -52.05
C GLU A 16 -21.56 32.37 -50.88
N ILE A 17 -20.79 32.58 -49.82
CA ILE A 17 -21.07 33.61 -48.83
C ILE A 17 -20.02 34.70 -49.00
N HIS A 18 -20.48 35.88 -49.38
CA HIS A 18 -19.70 37.12 -49.34
C HIS A 18 -19.22 37.36 -47.90
N ALA A 19 -17.93 37.20 -47.65
CA ALA A 19 -17.31 37.61 -46.39
C ALA A 19 -16.99 39.11 -46.44
N SER A 20 -17.77 39.90 -45.71
CA SER A 20 -17.40 41.26 -45.30
C SER A 20 -16.16 41.22 -44.41
N GLU A 21 -15.29 42.22 -44.54
CA GLU A 21 -14.05 42.47 -43.78
C GLU A 21 -14.08 41.88 -42.35
N MET A 22 -13.25 40.88 -42.10
CA MET A 22 -13.11 40.25 -40.80
C MET A 22 -11.62 39.95 -40.57
N ASP A 23 -11.07 40.46 -39.48
CA ASP A 23 -9.67 40.33 -39.05
C ASP A 23 -9.14 38.91 -39.28
N LEU A 24 -8.43 38.72 -40.40
CA LEU A 24 -7.71 37.48 -40.70
C LEU A 24 -6.39 37.53 -39.92
N PRO A 25 -6.02 36.48 -39.17
CA PRO A 25 -4.70 36.39 -38.57
C PRO A 25 -3.62 36.52 -39.66
N PRO A 26 -2.45 37.12 -39.37
CA PRO A 26 -1.40 37.31 -40.36
C PRO A 26 -1.01 35.95 -40.97
N ARG A 27 -0.97 35.89 -42.31
CA ARG A 27 -0.41 34.74 -43.02
C ARG A 27 1.09 34.71 -42.74
N GLY A 28 1.58 33.69 -42.05
CA GLY A 28 3.03 33.51 -41.89
C GLY A 28 3.70 33.38 -43.27
N GLU A 29 4.78 34.12 -43.51
CA GLU A 29 5.64 33.93 -44.68
C GLU A 29 6.66 32.82 -44.39
N GLY A 30 6.99 31.98 -45.39
CA GLY A 30 8.02 30.93 -45.28
C GLY A 30 7.53 29.51 -44.94
N SER A 31 8.47 28.56 -44.85
CA SER A 31 8.23 27.14 -44.55
C SER A 31 7.86 26.90 -43.08
N ILE A 32 7.05 25.88 -42.79
CA ILE A 32 6.66 25.52 -41.42
C ILE A 32 7.85 24.90 -40.69
N ALA A 33 8.28 25.49 -39.57
CA ALA A 33 9.32 24.95 -38.71
C ALA A 33 8.73 23.98 -37.68
N PHE A 34 9.26 22.77 -37.61
CA PHE A 34 8.87 21.77 -36.62
C PHE A 34 10.06 20.91 -36.23
N GLU A 35 10.04 20.45 -34.98
CA GLU A 35 11.02 19.53 -34.41
C GLU A 35 10.52 18.10 -34.59
N ILE A 36 11.42 17.15 -34.80
CA ILE A 36 11.07 15.73 -34.91
C ILE A 36 11.96 14.86 -34.03
N ASP A 37 11.40 13.74 -33.59
CA ASP A 37 12.16 12.69 -32.92
C ASP A 37 11.59 11.30 -33.21
N VAL A 38 12.49 10.33 -33.40
CA VAL A 38 12.13 8.98 -33.86
C VAL A 38 12.54 7.95 -32.80
N CYS A 39 11.64 7.03 -32.45
CA CYS A 39 11.96 5.91 -31.58
C CYS A 39 11.43 4.59 -32.12
N SER A 40 12.28 3.56 -32.08
CA SER A 40 11.95 2.18 -32.43
C SER A 40 11.41 1.42 -31.21
N PHE A 41 10.30 0.69 -31.40
CA PHE A 41 9.69 -0.18 -30.39
C PHE A 41 9.36 -1.56 -30.96
N ARG A 42 9.27 -2.57 -30.09
CA ARG A 42 8.92 -3.94 -30.51
C ARG A 42 7.43 -4.07 -30.79
N TYR A 43 7.09 -4.70 -31.91
CA TYR A 43 5.75 -5.19 -32.23
C TYR A 43 5.65 -6.73 -32.07
N ARG A 44 4.49 -7.34 -32.31
CA ARG A 44 4.31 -8.80 -32.16
C ARG A 44 5.31 -9.57 -33.04
N GLY A 45 6.00 -10.56 -32.49
CA GLY A 45 6.98 -11.35 -33.23
C GLY A 45 8.34 -10.67 -33.34
N ARG A 46 8.93 -10.62 -34.56
CA ARG A 46 10.23 -10.01 -34.86
C ARG A 46 10.15 -8.57 -35.40
N GLU A 47 8.96 -8.09 -35.68
CA GLU A 47 8.73 -6.77 -36.28
C GLU A 47 8.85 -5.65 -35.25
N GLY A 48 9.37 -4.51 -35.67
CA GLY A 48 9.34 -3.26 -34.91
C GLY A 48 8.27 -2.30 -35.44
N PHE A 49 7.93 -1.28 -34.66
CA PHE A 49 7.24 -0.11 -35.15
C PHE A 49 8.01 1.15 -34.76
N GLU A 50 8.03 2.11 -35.67
CA GLU A 50 8.70 3.41 -35.51
C GLU A 50 7.67 4.47 -35.13
N GLU A 51 7.98 5.23 -34.10
CA GLU A 51 7.22 6.42 -33.71
C GLU A 51 7.97 7.68 -34.11
N VAL A 52 7.41 8.44 -35.05
CA VAL A 52 7.91 9.75 -35.46
C VAL A 52 7.08 10.81 -34.77
N THR A 53 7.61 11.36 -33.68
CA THR A 53 6.98 12.44 -32.92
C THR A 53 7.37 13.79 -33.49
N LEU A 54 6.44 14.74 -33.49
CA LEU A 54 6.68 16.09 -33.97
C LEU A 54 6.13 17.15 -33.03
N ARG A 55 6.81 18.29 -32.98
CA ARG A 55 6.44 19.45 -32.16
C ARG A 55 6.59 20.75 -32.94
N PHE A 56 5.58 21.63 -32.84
CA PHE A 56 5.59 22.92 -33.52
C PHE A 56 4.71 23.98 -32.84
N PRO A 57 5.07 25.27 -32.90
CA PRO A 57 4.21 26.38 -32.45
C PRO A 57 2.88 26.48 -33.23
N VAL A 58 1.78 26.71 -32.51
CA VAL A 58 0.44 26.95 -33.10
C VAL A 58 0.43 28.19 -34.00
N ALA A 59 1.18 29.23 -33.63
CA ALA A 59 1.23 30.52 -34.33
C ALA A 59 1.65 30.46 -35.80
N GLN A 60 2.17 29.31 -36.26
CA GLN A 60 2.57 29.10 -37.64
C GLN A 60 1.42 28.74 -38.57
N PHE A 61 0.22 28.41 -38.09
CA PHE A 61 -0.88 27.91 -38.93
C PHE A 61 -1.93 28.99 -39.23
N ALA A 62 -2.46 28.97 -40.45
CA ALA A 62 -3.64 29.77 -40.77
C ALA A 62 -4.87 29.19 -40.07
N PHE A 63 -5.68 30.06 -39.47
CA PHE A 63 -6.93 29.70 -38.80
C PHE A 63 -8.11 30.35 -39.50
N LEU A 64 -9.17 29.58 -39.73
CA LEU A 64 -10.45 30.08 -40.21
C LEU A 64 -11.46 30.14 -39.05
N ARG A 65 -12.06 31.30 -38.85
CA ARG A 65 -13.14 31.49 -37.87
C ARG A 65 -14.40 30.75 -38.32
N GLN A 66 -14.91 29.86 -37.49
CA GLN A 66 -16.16 29.12 -37.71
C GLN A 66 -17.38 29.90 -37.21
N ASN A 67 -18.58 29.55 -37.67
CA ASN A 67 -19.84 30.16 -37.23
C ASN A 67 -20.08 30.06 -35.72
N SER A 68 -19.45 29.08 -35.05
CA SER A 68 -19.48 28.90 -33.59
C SER A 68 -18.59 29.88 -32.81
N GLY A 69 -17.83 30.75 -33.50
CA GLY A 69 -16.84 31.64 -32.88
C GLY A 69 -15.47 31.00 -32.64
N ILE A 70 -15.33 29.68 -32.84
CA ILE A 70 -14.07 28.93 -32.70
C ILE A 70 -13.21 29.11 -33.96
N TYR A 71 -11.91 29.25 -33.78
CA TYR A 71 -10.92 29.27 -34.86
C TYR A 71 -10.43 27.85 -35.13
N LEU A 72 -10.44 27.42 -36.40
CA LEU A 72 -10.02 26.09 -36.81
C LEU A 72 -8.91 26.16 -37.87
N ALA A 73 -7.78 25.51 -37.61
CA ALA A 73 -6.74 25.22 -38.61
C ALA A 73 -6.75 23.73 -38.95
N ARG A 74 -6.41 23.37 -40.20
CA ARG A 74 -6.26 21.99 -40.66
C ARG A 74 -4.83 21.78 -41.14
N TYR A 75 -4.21 20.70 -40.70
CA TYR A 75 -2.85 20.37 -41.10
C TYR A 75 -2.70 18.89 -41.39
N LYS A 76 -1.66 18.53 -42.15
CA LYS A 76 -1.43 17.18 -42.64
C LYS A 76 0.04 16.77 -42.50
N PRO A 77 0.41 15.98 -41.48
CA PRO A 77 1.66 15.22 -41.48
C PRO A 77 1.61 14.11 -42.54
N SER A 78 2.63 14.05 -43.40
CA SER A 78 2.80 13.06 -44.46
C SER A 78 4.20 12.47 -44.40
N LEU A 79 4.32 11.22 -43.95
CA LEU A 79 5.59 10.49 -43.86
C LEU A 79 5.75 9.56 -45.06
N ARG A 80 6.84 9.72 -45.81
CA ARG A 80 7.32 8.75 -46.79
C ARG A 80 8.56 8.06 -46.24
N VAL A 81 8.58 6.73 -46.30
CA VAL A 81 9.73 5.92 -45.91
C VAL A 81 10.32 5.30 -47.17
N LEU A 82 11.60 5.54 -47.40
CA LEU A 82 12.34 5.09 -48.57
C LEU A 82 13.41 4.07 -48.14
N ASN A 83 13.58 2.99 -48.90
CA ASN A 83 14.71 2.08 -48.73
C ASN A 83 16.02 2.68 -49.30
N ASP A 84 17.13 1.96 -49.17
CA ASP A 84 18.43 2.39 -49.71
C ASP A 84 18.45 2.57 -51.24
N ALA A 85 17.52 1.92 -51.96
CA ALA A 85 17.35 2.10 -53.41
C ALA A 85 16.53 3.35 -53.77
N GLY A 86 16.02 4.10 -52.78
CA GLY A 86 15.18 5.27 -52.98
C GLY A 86 13.72 4.95 -53.32
N GLU A 87 13.29 3.70 -53.15
CA GLU A 87 11.92 3.28 -53.38
C GLU A 87 11.07 3.53 -52.13
N VAL A 88 9.86 4.07 -52.31
CA VAL A 88 8.92 4.27 -51.20
C VAL A 88 8.39 2.91 -50.75
N VAL A 89 8.83 2.46 -49.57
CA VAL A 89 8.37 1.19 -48.97
C VAL A 89 7.12 1.38 -48.13
N GLN A 90 6.90 2.58 -47.60
CA GLN A 90 5.68 2.91 -46.86
C GLN A 90 5.38 4.40 -46.92
N GLN A 91 4.10 4.74 -46.91
CA GLN A 91 3.62 6.12 -46.85
C GLN A 91 2.43 6.19 -45.89
N VAL A 92 2.47 7.15 -44.98
CA VAL A 92 1.41 7.40 -43.99
C VAL A 92 1.08 8.88 -44.01
N GLU A 93 -0.20 9.18 -44.14
CA GLU A 93 -0.70 10.55 -44.12
C GLU A 93 -1.94 10.62 -43.27
N ALA A 94 -2.02 11.60 -42.37
CA ALA A 94 -3.17 11.83 -41.53
C ALA A 94 -3.51 13.31 -41.56
N GLU A 95 -4.80 13.62 -41.62
CA GLU A 95 -5.27 14.99 -41.47
C GLU A 95 -5.68 15.24 -40.02
N SER A 96 -5.14 16.32 -39.46
CA SER A 96 -5.37 16.74 -38.08
C SER A 96 -5.92 18.17 -38.03
N ARG A 97 -6.50 18.54 -36.89
CA ARG A 97 -7.21 19.81 -36.69
C ARG A 97 -6.71 20.51 -35.43
N LEU A 98 -6.53 21.83 -35.50
CA LEU A 98 -6.23 22.67 -34.34
C LEU A 98 -7.42 23.58 -34.06
N THR A 99 -7.83 23.65 -32.80
CA THR A 99 -8.89 24.57 -32.35
C THR A 99 -8.32 25.65 -31.44
N ALA A 100 -8.85 26.86 -31.56
CA ALA A 100 -8.55 27.97 -30.67
C ALA A 100 -9.83 28.76 -30.38
N GLU A 101 -10.06 29.08 -29.11
CA GLU A 101 -11.27 29.77 -28.65
C GLU A 101 -11.19 31.30 -28.84
N SER A 102 -10.00 31.83 -29.17
CA SER A 102 -9.77 33.25 -29.39
C SER A 102 -8.67 33.51 -30.40
N LEU A 103 -8.69 34.68 -31.03
CA LEU A 103 -7.64 35.14 -31.95
C LEU A 103 -6.28 35.18 -31.24
N LYS A 104 -6.21 35.61 -29.98
CA LYS A 104 -4.97 35.62 -29.18
C LYS A 104 -4.35 34.24 -29.08
N ALA A 105 -5.16 33.18 -28.91
CA ALA A 105 -4.68 31.80 -28.83
C ALA A 105 -4.20 31.22 -30.17
N THR A 106 -4.49 31.89 -31.30
CA THR A 106 -4.00 31.51 -32.63
C THR A 106 -2.60 32.06 -32.94
N VAL A 107 -2.17 33.12 -32.25
CA VAL A 107 -0.87 33.79 -32.46
C VAL A 107 0.11 33.59 -31.29
N ASP A 108 -0.25 32.73 -30.34
CA ASP A 108 0.59 32.41 -29.17
C ASP A 108 1.79 31.54 -29.60
N THR A 109 2.98 32.14 -29.57
CA THR A 109 4.23 31.48 -29.93
C THR A 109 4.70 30.47 -28.89
N ASP A 110 4.21 30.56 -27.65
CA ASP A 110 4.54 29.63 -26.57
C ASP A 110 3.61 28.40 -26.56
N ARG A 111 2.47 28.47 -27.26
CA ARG A 111 1.55 27.35 -27.42
C ARG A 111 2.08 26.34 -28.44
N MET A 112 2.56 25.20 -27.94
CA MET A 112 3.11 24.11 -28.74
C MET A 112 2.06 23.02 -29.03
N VAL A 113 2.06 22.50 -30.26
CA VAL A 113 1.33 21.31 -30.68
C VAL A 113 2.27 20.11 -30.66
N TYR A 114 1.73 18.96 -30.26
CA TYR A 114 2.41 17.67 -30.31
C TYR A 114 1.59 16.72 -31.19
N ASP A 115 2.24 16.01 -32.10
CA ASP A 115 1.61 15.01 -32.96
C ASP A 115 2.59 13.83 -33.19
N MET A 116 2.09 12.72 -33.75
CA MET A 116 2.86 11.49 -33.97
C MET A 116 2.37 10.76 -35.21
N VAL A 117 3.33 10.27 -35.99
CA VAL A 117 3.10 9.32 -37.08
C VAL A 117 3.76 7.99 -36.71
N GLN A 118 3.00 6.89 -36.80
CA GLN A 118 3.52 5.54 -36.55
C GLN A 118 3.61 4.74 -37.85
N VAL A 119 4.71 3.99 -38.01
CA VAL A 119 4.95 3.19 -39.21
C VAL A 119 5.55 1.83 -38.82
N ARG A 120 5.21 0.76 -39.55
CA ARG A 120 5.68 -0.61 -39.25
C ARG A 120 6.62 -1.07 -40.33
N LEU A 121 7.88 -1.26 -39.97
CA LEU A 121 8.93 -1.54 -40.93
C LEU A 121 9.64 -2.85 -40.54
N PRO A 122 10.03 -3.67 -41.53
CA PRO A 122 11.00 -4.74 -41.30
C PRO A 122 12.34 -4.17 -40.81
N THR A 123 13.13 -4.98 -40.10
CA THR A 123 14.50 -4.63 -39.73
C THR A 123 15.30 -4.16 -40.94
N GLY A 124 15.96 -3.02 -40.83
CA GLY A 124 16.72 -2.41 -41.92
C GLY A 124 16.97 -0.93 -41.70
N ARG A 125 17.73 -0.33 -42.61
CA ARG A 125 17.97 1.11 -42.68
C ARG A 125 17.05 1.73 -43.74
N TYR A 126 16.42 2.84 -43.38
CA TYR A 126 15.53 3.59 -44.26
C TYR A 126 15.77 5.09 -44.13
N ARG A 127 15.27 5.85 -45.11
CA ARG A 127 15.19 7.30 -45.08
C ARG A 127 13.74 7.73 -44.89
N GLY A 128 13.47 8.50 -43.85
CA GLY A 128 12.19 9.13 -43.59
C GLY A 128 12.14 10.55 -44.16
N GLU A 129 11.05 10.88 -44.85
CA GLU A 129 10.71 12.22 -45.32
C GLU A 129 9.34 12.59 -44.75
N LEU A 130 9.32 13.41 -43.69
CA LEU A 130 8.10 13.90 -43.07
C LEU A 130 7.79 15.32 -43.56
N THR A 131 6.66 15.48 -44.23
CA THR A 131 6.14 16.77 -44.67
C THR A 131 4.99 17.19 -43.77
N LEU A 132 5.05 18.37 -43.16
CA LEU A 132 3.96 18.95 -42.39
C LEU A 132 3.33 20.08 -43.20
N SER A 133 2.08 19.91 -43.63
CA SER A 133 1.39 20.88 -44.51
C SER A 133 0.24 21.60 -43.79
N ASP A 134 0.12 22.91 -43.98
CA ASP A 134 -1.05 23.72 -43.64
C ASP A 134 -2.02 23.69 -44.83
N LEU A 135 -3.18 23.07 -44.62
CA LEU A 135 -4.18 22.86 -45.68
C LEU A 135 -4.98 24.11 -46.03
N GLN A 136 -4.81 25.21 -45.28
CA GLN A 136 -5.51 26.47 -45.52
C GLN A 136 -4.60 27.52 -46.16
N ALA A 137 -3.29 27.47 -45.90
CA ALA A 137 -2.31 28.42 -46.44
C ALA A 137 -1.43 27.85 -47.56
N ASP A 138 -1.59 26.58 -47.94
CA ASP A 138 -0.75 25.87 -48.92
C ASP A 138 0.76 26.03 -48.63
N ARG A 139 1.11 25.90 -47.35
CA ARG A 139 2.50 25.97 -46.87
C ARG A 139 2.89 24.62 -46.29
N ALA A 140 4.15 24.25 -46.47
CA ALA A 140 4.68 23.02 -45.89
C ALA A 140 6.08 23.22 -45.32
N GLY A 141 6.44 22.37 -44.36
CA GLY A 141 7.82 22.14 -43.95
C GLY A 141 8.20 20.69 -44.23
N LEU A 142 9.49 20.43 -44.42
CA LEU A 142 10.04 19.10 -44.68
C LEU A 142 11.14 18.77 -43.66
N ALA A 143 11.04 17.59 -43.05
CA ALA A 143 12.11 17.00 -42.25
C ALA A 143 12.57 15.69 -42.90
N VAL A 144 13.88 15.56 -43.10
CA VAL A 144 14.52 14.35 -43.65
C VAL A 144 15.42 13.74 -42.58
N PHE A 145 15.25 12.44 -42.33
CA PHE A 145 15.95 11.73 -41.26
C PHE A 145 16.20 10.26 -41.63
N SER A 146 17.03 9.59 -40.84
CA SER A 146 17.32 8.16 -41.00
C SER A 146 16.54 7.33 -39.98
N LEU A 147 16.12 6.14 -40.39
CA LEU A 147 15.41 5.15 -39.59
C LEU A 147 16.27 3.89 -39.56
N ASP A 148 16.77 3.50 -38.39
CA ASP A 148 17.57 2.28 -38.20
C ASP A 148 16.74 1.28 -37.38
N VAL A 149 15.92 0.49 -38.07
CA VAL A 149 14.93 -0.41 -37.44
C VAL A 149 15.64 -1.67 -36.93
N PRO A 150 15.64 -1.94 -35.61
CA PRO A 150 16.34 -3.08 -35.02
C PRO A 150 15.63 -4.42 -35.26
N ALA A 151 16.36 -5.53 -35.05
CA ALA A 151 15.78 -6.88 -35.02
C ALA A 151 15.42 -7.28 -33.59
N TYR A 152 14.16 -7.65 -33.36
CA TYR A 152 13.69 -8.16 -32.08
C TYR A 152 13.58 -9.69 -32.10
N ASP A 153 14.70 -10.38 -31.92
CA ASP A 153 14.74 -11.86 -32.00
C ASP A 153 14.22 -12.53 -30.71
N PRO A 154 13.16 -13.37 -30.78
CA PRO A 154 12.74 -14.19 -29.65
C PRO A 154 13.87 -15.14 -29.22
N GLY A 155 14.39 -14.98 -28.00
CA GLY A 155 15.50 -15.77 -27.46
C GLY A 155 16.78 -14.97 -27.21
N LYS A 156 16.85 -13.72 -27.65
CA LYS A 156 17.86 -12.74 -27.24
C LYS A 156 17.16 -11.58 -26.54
N ILE A 157 17.82 -10.99 -25.55
CA ILE A 157 17.31 -9.75 -24.95
C ILE A 157 17.26 -8.64 -26.01
N GLY A 158 16.20 -7.83 -25.98
CA GLY A 158 16.04 -6.67 -26.87
C GLY A 158 15.73 -5.40 -26.07
N MET A 159 15.92 -4.22 -26.67
CA MET A 159 15.61 -2.94 -26.04
C MET A 159 15.04 -1.95 -27.06
N SER A 160 14.10 -1.11 -26.66
CA SER A 160 13.63 0.02 -27.47
C SER A 160 14.69 1.13 -27.54
N ASP A 161 14.45 2.12 -28.40
CA ASP A 161 15.20 3.38 -28.31
C ASP A 161 14.89 4.14 -27.01
N LEU A 162 15.80 5.05 -26.64
CA LEU A 162 15.68 5.91 -25.46
C LEU A 162 14.72 7.07 -25.74
N TYR A 163 13.46 6.95 -25.37
CA TYR A 163 12.45 7.98 -25.62
C TYR A 163 12.60 9.14 -24.63
N LEU A 164 13.09 10.29 -25.12
CA LEU A 164 13.31 11.49 -24.30
C LEU A 164 12.03 12.33 -24.22
N SER A 165 11.60 12.62 -23.00
CA SER A 165 10.32 13.23 -22.69
C SER A 165 10.50 14.55 -21.94
N SER A 166 9.49 15.43 -22.06
CA SER A 166 9.36 16.69 -21.31
C SER A 166 8.59 16.52 -20.00
N GLY A 167 7.91 15.39 -19.78
CA GLY A 167 7.23 15.05 -18.52
C GLY A 167 6.24 13.89 -18.64
N PHE A 168 5.82 13.37 -17.48
CA PHE A 168 4.80 12.32 -17.37
C PHE A 168 3.49 12.87 -16.79
N ASN A 169 2.35 12.43 -17.33
CA ASN A 169 1.00 12.77 -16.86
C ASN A 169 0.79 14.27 -16.56
N PRO A 170 0.97 15.17 -17.54
CA PRO A 170 0.70 16.60 -17.35
C PRO A 170 -0.76 16.83 -16.92
N GLN A 171 -0.98 17.77 -16.00
CA GLN A 171 -2.32 18.14 -15.55
C GLN A 171 -3.11 18.78 -16.70
N GLY A 172 -4.40 18.43 -16.83
CA GLY A 172 -5.28 18.98 -17.87
C GLY A 172 -5.01 18.44 -19.28
N ALA A 173 -4.42 17.27 -19.41
CA ALA A 173 -4.22 16.62 -20.71
C ALA A 173 -5.56 16.38 -21.42
N GLY A 174 -5.72 17.01 -22.59
CA GLY A 174 -6.88 16.79 -23.46
C GLY A 174 -6.75 15.52 -24.31
N GLU A 175 -7.83 15.14 -25.00
CA GLU A 175 -7.90 13.93 -25.83
C GLU A 175 -6.78 13.84 -26.89
N SER A 176 -6.30 14.98 -27.40
CA SER A 176 -5.23 15.02 -28.40
C SER A 176 -3.88 14.49 -27.91
N LEU A 177 -3.67 14.37 -26.60
CA LEU A 177 -2.43 13.82 -26.05
C LEU A 177 -2.53 12.31 -25.75
N GLU A 178 -3.73 11.71 -25.80
CA GLU A 178 -3.94 10.29 -25.49
C GLU A 178 -3.12 9.34 -26.38
N MET A 179 -2.80 9.77 -27.61
CA MET A 179 -1.92 9.03 -28.53
C MET A 179 -0.51 8.76 -27.97
N PHE A 180 -0.05 9.55 -26.99
CA PHE A 180 1.24 9.35 -26.33
C PHE A 180 1.15 8.51 -25.05
N ARG A 181 0.02 7.83 -24.82
CA ARG A 181 -0.15 6.95 -23.66
C ARG A 181 0.58 5.64 -23.86
N LYS A 182 1.50 5.33 -22.95
CA LYS A 182 2.25 4.07 -22.88
C LYS A 182 2.08 3.48 -21.48
N ASP A 183 1.61 2.23 -21.41
CA ASP A 183 1.41 1.51 -20.14
C ASP A 183 0.55 2.26 -19.10
N GLY A 184 -0.53 2.89 -19.58
CA GLY A 184 -1.42 3.70 -18.75
C GLY A 184 -0.86 5.08 -18.36
N ARG A 185 0.38 5.41 -18.73
CA ARG A 185 1.03 6.70 -18.45
C ARG A 185 1.07 7.55 -19.71
N LEU A 186 0.76 8.84 -19.58
CA LEU A 186 0.92 9.79 -20.67
C LEU A 186 2.37 10.30 -20.71
N ILE A 187 3.08 10.07 -21.82
CA ILE A 187 4.51 10.41 -21.97
C ILE A 187 4.67 11.52 -23.02
N LEU A 188 4.82 12.77 -22.57
CA LEU A 188 4.90 13.90 -23.49
C LEU A 188 6.28 13.94 -24.17
N PRO A 189 6.40 13.84 -25.51
CA PRO A 189 7.72 13.81 -26.16
C PRO A 189 8.46 15.14 -26.00
N ASN A 190 9.79 15.08 -26.11
CA ASN A 190 10.64 16.26 -26.25
C ASN A 190 11.48 16.18 -27.54
N PRO A 191 10.89 16.50 -28.72
CA PRO A 191 11.59 16.29 -29.98
C PRO A 191 12.88 17.12 -30.15
N ALA A 192 12.96 18.32 -29.56
CA ALA A 192 14.18 19.11 -29.48
C ALA A 192 15.32 18.44 -28.71
N ARG A 193 15.00 17.49 -27.81
CA ARG A 193 15.95 16.90 -26.83
C ARG A 193 16.70 17.97 -26.03
N GLN A 194 16.07 19.11 -25.79
CA GLN A 194 16.61 20.24 -25.05
C GLN A 194 15.98 20.33 -23.66
N TYR A 195 16.82 20.54 -22.65
CA TYR A 195 16.40 20.61 -21.26
C TYR A 195 16.95 21.89 -20.62
N ARG A 196 16.09 22.68 -19.97
CA ARG A 196 16.57 23.83 -19.20
C ARG A 196 17.36 23.33 -17.99
N ARG A 197 18.49 23.96 -17.69
CA ARG A 197 19.28 23.61 -16.50
C ARG A 197 18.40 23.58 -15.25
N GLY A 198 18.41 22.45 -14.53
CA GLY A 198 17.60 22.24 -13.33
C GLY A 198 16.23 21.62 -13.57
N THR A 199 15.77 21.49 -14.83
CA THR A 199 14.60 20.69 -15.17
C THR A 199 15.00 19.23 -15.37
N PRO A 200 14.28 18.25 -14.79
CA PRO A 200 14.59 16.84 -15.01
C PRO A 200 14.51 16.44 -16.49
N LEU A 201 15.43 15.59 -16.92
CA LEU A 201 15.34 14.86 -18.17
C LEU A 201 14.47 13.63 -17.93
N TYR A 202 13.32 13.54 -18.60
CA TYR A 202 12.47 12.35 -18.52
C TYR A 202 12.85 11.36 -19.62
N LEU A 203 12.94 10.09 -19.26
CA LEU A 203 13.36 8.98 -20.12
C LEU A 203 12.34 7.86 -20.04
N TYR A 204 11.97 7.32 -21.19
CA TYR A 204 11.22 6.07 -21.29
C TYR A 204 11.94 5.07 -22.19
N PHE A 205 11.97 3.79 -21.81
CA PHE A 205 12.42 2.70 -22.68
C PHE A 205 11.89 1.36 -22.19
N GLU A 206 11.89 0.37 -23.08
CA GLU A 206 11.41 -0.99 -22.83
C GLU A 206 12.53 -2.00 -23.05
N VAL A 207 12.59 -3.03 -22.20
CA VAL A 207 13.49 -4.18 -22.34
C VAL A 207 12.65 -5.43 -22.56
N TYR A 208 12.99 -6.20 -23.59
CA TYR A 208 12.23 -7.35 -24.06
C TYR A 208 12.97 -8.66 -23.83
N TYR A 209 12.22 -9.75 -23.73
CA TYR A 209 12.72 -11.13 -23.68
C TYR A 209 13.69 -11.43 -22.53
N LEU A 210 13.49 -10.81 -21.36
CA LEU A 210 14.24 -11.18 -20.16
C LEU A 210 13.91 -12.60 -19.73
N GLY A 211 14.94 -13.40 -19.46
CA GLY A 211 14.81 -14.74 -18.85
C GLY A 211 14.82 -14.67 -17.32
N TYR A 212 14.68 -15.81 -16.63
CA TYR A 212 14.70 -15.90 -15.15
C TYR A 212 16.02 -15.46 -14.47
N GLN A 213 16.95 -14.86 -15.21
CA GLN A 213 18.21 -14.38 -14.69
C GLN A 213 18.05 -12.97 -14.12
N SER A 214 18.82 -12.66 -13.09
CA SER A 214 18.97 -11.29 -12.64
C SER A 214 19.53 -10.43 -13.76
N HIS A 215 19.07 -9.19 -13.83
CA HIS A 215 19.53 -8.24 -14.82
C HIS A 215 19.97 -6.94 -14.14
N ARG A 216 20.88 -6.24 -14.80
CA ARG A 216 21.46 -5.00 -14.33
C ARG A 216 21.23 -3.92 -15.37
N VAL A 217 20.66 -2.80 -14.95
CA VAL A 217 20.49 -1.61 -15.78
C VAL A 217 21.42 -0.52 -15.27
N GLU A 218 22.22 0.02 -16.16
CA GLU A 218 23.17 1.09 -15.92
C GLU A 218 22.86 2.26 -16.84
N MET A 219 22.69 3.45 -16.27
CA MET A 219 22.42 4.69 -16.99
C MET A 219 23.56 5.65 -16.69
N GLN A 220 24.11 6.32 -17.69
CA GLN A 220 25.18 7.29 -17.51
C GLN A 220 25.06 8.49 -18.43
N ILE A 221 25.52 9.64 -17.97
CA ILE A 221 25.62 10.87 -18.77
C ILE A 221 27.09 11.16 -19.01
N GLU A 222 27.47 11.27 -20.28
CA GLU A 222 28.80 11.62 -20.76
C GLU A 222 28.79 13.05 -21.33
N ASP A 223 29.82 13.84 -21.05
CA ASP A 223 30.05 15.11 -21.74
C ASP A 223 30.64 14.90 -23.14
N ARG A 224 30.82 15.98 -23.90
CA ARG A 224 31.36 15.92 -25.26
C ARG A 224 32.82 15.45 -25.35
N TYR A 225 33.54 15.39 -24.23
CA TYR A 225 34.91 14.88 -24.14
C TYR A 225 34.95 13.41 -23.67
N GLY A 226 33.78 12.81 -23.41
CA GLY A 226 33.65 11.42 -22.95
C GLY A 226 33.79 11.24 -21.45
N HIS A 227 33.85 12.32 -20.66
CA HIS A 227 33.89 12.23 -19.20
C HIS A 227 32.51 11.86 -18.65
N ARG A 228 32.45 10.88 -17.74
CA ARG A 228 31.19 10.46 -17.10
C ARG A 228 30.85 11.43 -15.96
N LEU A 229 29.73 12.12 -16.09
CA LEU A 229 29.28 13.13 -15.11
C LEU A 229 28.22 12.59 -14.13
N TRP A 230 27.47 11.58 -14.55
CA TRP A 230 26.40 10.98 -13.76
C TRP A 230 26.27 9.50 -14.09
N ARG A 231 25.91 8.68 -13.08
CA ARG A 231 25.68 7.25 -13.21
C ARG A 231 24.60 6.79 -12.25
N ASP A 232 23.71 5.90 -12.70
CA ASP A 232 22.77 5.14 -11.88
C ASP A 232 22.82 3.67 -12.30
N GLN A 233 23.09 2.78 -11.36
CA GLN A 233 23.19 1.35 -11.62
C GLN A 233 22.25 0.59 -10.70
N ARG A 234 21.45 -0.31 -11.28
CA ARG A 234 20.39 -1.04 -10.58
C ARG A 234 20.43 -2.50 -10.95
N SER A 235 20.34 -3.36 -9.94
CA SER A 235 20.21 -4.79 -10.12
C SER A 235 18.78 -5.20 -9.80
N PHE A 236 18.20 -6.02 -10.65
CA PHE A 236 16.85 -6.53 -10.52
C PHE A 236 16.91 -8.06 -10.37
N PRO A 237 16.06 -8.64 -9.50
CA PRO A 237 15.97 -10.10 -9.37
C PRO A 237 15.49 -10.74 -10.67
N GLY A 238 15.60 -12.06 -10.74
CA GLY A 238 15.18 -12.84 -11.90
C GLY A 238 13.72 -12.60 -12.27
N TYR A 239 13.47 -12.16 -13.50
CA TYR A 239 12.13 -11.87 -14.01
C TYR A 239 12.00 -12.33 -15.46
N ARG A 240 10.97 -13.11 -15.76
CA ARG A 240 10.68 -13.54 -17.13
C ARG A 240 9.64 -12.61 -17.77
N GLY A 241 10.01 -11.93 -18.85
CA GLY A 241 9.08 -11.09 -19.62
C GLY A 241 9.70 -9.83 -20.21
N GLU A 242 8.89 -8.79 -20.29
CA GLU A 242 9.31 -7.43 -20.67
C GLU A 242 9.24 -6.49 -19.46
N VAL A 243 10.16 -5.54 -19.37
CA VAL A 243 10.23 -4.55 -18.29
C VAL A 243 10.29 -3.17 -18.91
N LYS A 244 9.48 -2.24 -18.38
CA LYS A 244 9.37 -0.87 -18.86
C LYS A 244 9.96 0.08 -17.83
N PHE A 245 10.74 1.04 -18.31
CA PHE A 245 11.42 2.02 -17.47
C PHE A 245 10.91 3.41 -17.81
N ALA A 246 10.52 4.17 -16.78
CA ALA A 246 10.09 5.56 -16.89
C ALA A 246 10.81 6.36 -15.80
N GLU A 247 11.85 7.09 -16.19
CA GLU A 247 12.83 7.68 -15.28
C GLU A 247 12.93 9.19 -15.44
N GLY A 248 13.26 9.91 -14.36
CA GLY A 248 13.49 11.35 -14.33
C GLY A 248 14.91 11.68 -13.85
N ILE A 249 15.83 11.88 -14.79
CA ILE A 249 17.26 12.10 -14.55
C ILE A 249 17.50 13.58 -14.23
N PRO A 250 18.13 13.92 -13.08
CA PRO A 250 18.38 15.31 -12.72
C PRO A 250 19.47 15.93 -13.62
N THR A 251 19.18 17.08 -14.23
CA THR A 251 20.14 17.82 -15.06
C THR A 251 20.81 18.99 -14.34
N ARG A 252 20.47 19.24 -13.06
CA ARG A 252 20.91 20.42 -12.31
C ARG A 252 22.43 20.57 -12.18
N GLU A 253 23.15 19.44 -12.19
CA GLU A 253 24.62 19.38 -12.07
C GLU A 253 25.34 19.46 -13.42
N LEU A 254 24.58 19.40 -14.51
CA LEU A 254 25.13 19.53 -15.85
C LEU A 254 25.31 21.00 -16.20
N LEU A 255 26.44 21.32 -16.81
CA LEU A 255 26.70 22.64 -17.38
C LEU A 255 25.85 22.82 -18.65
N PRO A 256 25.58 24.05 -19.11
CA PRO A 256 25.02 24.23 -20.44
C PRO A 256 25.94 23.62 -21.51
N GLY A 257 25.39 22.81 -22.41
CA GLY A 257 26.15 22.09 -23.41
C GLY A 257 25.51 20.79 -23.88
N THR A 258 26.22 20.08 -24.76
CA THR A 258 25.77 18.80 -25.34
C THR A 258 26.28 17.62 -24.53
N TYR A 259 25.39 16.68 -24.28
CA TYR A 259 25.64 15.46 -23.51
C TYR A 259 25.13 14.22 -24.23
N THR A 260 25.64 13.05 -23.83
CA THR A 260 25.15 11.76 -24.29
C THR A 260 24.62 10.97 -23.10
N LEU A 261 23.34 10.60 -23.12
CA LEU A 261 22.77 9.62 -22.21
C LEU A 261 23.01 8.23 -22.77
N ARG A 262 23.69 7.36 -22.04
CA ARG A 262 23.89 5.95 -22.39
C ARG A 262 23.17 5.06 -21.39
N VAL A 263 22.41 4.09 -21.89
CA VAL A 263 21.76 3.05 -21.09
C VAL A 263 22.32 1.71 -21.52
N GLN A 264 22.80 0.95 -20.54
CA GLN A 264 23.30 -0.40 -20.70
C GLN A 264 22.47 -1.37 -19.87
N VAL A 265 22.03 -2.47 -20.49
CA VAL A 265 21.29 -3.55 -19.83
C VAL A 265 22.09 -4.83 -19.96
N THR A 266 22.47 -5.43 -18.84
CA THR A 266 23.18 -6.71 -18.78
C THR A 266 22.30 -7.78 -18.16
N ALA A 267 22.06 -8.89 -18.85
CA ALA A 267 21.33 -10.05 -18.31
C ALA A 267 22.10 -11.32 -18.68
N GLY A 268 22.60 -12.05 -17.68
CA GLY A 268 23.48 -13.19 -17.91
C GLY A 268 24.76 -12.80 -18.67
N ARG A 269 24.94 -13.34 -19.87
CA ARG A 269 26.06 -13.02 -20.78
C ARG A 269 25.72 -11.92 -21.80
N ASP A 270 24.45 -11.58 -21.94
CA ASP A 270 24.01 -10.62 -22.93
C ASP A 270 24.13 -9.19 -22.39
N THR A 271 24.53 -8.26 -23.24
CA THR A 271 24.60 -6.83 -22.91
C THR A 271 24.07 -6.01 -24.08
N LEU A 272 23.09 -5.16 -23.79
CA LEU A 272 22.51 -4.18 -24.71
C LEU A 272 22.99 -2.79 -24.32
N VAL A 273 23.24 -1.94 -25.31
CA VAL A 273 23.60 -0.54 -25.12
C VAL A 273 22.80 0.32 -26.08
N SER A 274 22.16 1.36 -25.58
CA SER A 274 21.59 2.44 -26.41
C SER A 274 22.08 3.77 -25.88
N ALA A 275 22.25 4.74 -26.77
CA ALA A 275 22.75 6.06 -26.43
C ALA A 275 22.02 7.14 -27.20
N ARG A 276 21.76 8.28 -26.56
CA ARG A 276 21.05 9.40 -27.15
C ARG A 276 21.64 10.73 -26.70
N LYS A 277 21.88 11.62 -27.67
CA LYS A 277 22.36 12.97 -27.41
C LYS A 277 21.22 13.88 -26.97
N PHE A 278 21.50 14.77 -26.03
CA PHE A 278 20.60 15.83 -25.57
C PHE A 278 21.41 17.09 -25.25
N GLU A 279 20.72 18.21 -25.12
CA GLU A 279 21.33 19.50 -24.82
C GLU A 279 20.75 20.09 -23.53
N VAL A 280 21.64 20.63 -22.69
CA VAL A 280 21.25 21.43 -21.52
C VAL A 280 21.39 22.90 -21.89
N ILE A 281 20.30 23.65 -21.83
CA ILE A 281 20.24 25.08 -22.18
C ILE A 281 20.12 25.97 -20.92
N GLY A 282 20.76 27.14 -20.93
CA GLY A 282 20.76 28.10 -19.82
C GLY A 282 21.81 29.20 -19.99
N GLU A 283 21.94 30.11 -19.01
CA GLU A 283 22.96 31.17 -19.04
C GLU A 283 24.38 30.58 -19.04
N THR A 284 25.20 31.05 -19.99
CA THR A 284 26.63 30.72 -20.04
C THR A 284 27.35 31.55 -18.97
N LEU A 285 27.82 30.90 -17.91
CA LEU A 285 28.52 31.61 -16.83
C LEU A 285 29.93 31.99 -17.30
N VAL A 286 30.20 33.29 -17.31
CA VAL A 286 31.52 33.87 -17.55
C VAL A 286 32.47 33.33 -16.46
N PRO A 287 33.69 32.86 -16.79
CA PRO A 287 34.63 32.40 -15.78
C PRO A 287 34.82 33.49 -14.72
N ALA A 288 34.49 33.18 -13.47
CA ALA A 288 34.79 34.09 -12.37
C ALA A 288 36.29 34.40 -12.35
N SER A 289 36.64 35.58 -11.87
CA SER A 289 38.01 36.10 -11.71
C SER A 289 38.98 35.21 -10.89
N GLY A 290 38.55 34.04 -10.43
CA GLY A 290 39.31 33.11 -9.59
C GLY A 290 40.13 32.04 -10.33
N PHE A 291 39.90 31.76 -11.61
CA PHE A 291 40.77 30.87 -12.40
C PHE A 291 41.80 31.68 -13.18
N ASP A 292 42.94 31.94 -12.53
CA ASP A 292 44.06 32.73 -13.05
C ASP A 292 45.12 31.86 -13.75
N ASP A 293 46.12 32.51 -14.35
CA ASP A 293 47.21 31.82 -15.06
C ASP A 293 48.05 30.93 -14.14
N ARG A 294 48.10 31.26 -12.84
CA ARG A 294 48.79 30.46 -11.83
C ARG A 294 48.08 29.11 -11.66
N ARG A 295 46.77 29.12 -11.41
CA ARG A 295 45.95 27.91 -11.30
C ARG A 295 45.86 27.14 -12.61
N ALA A 296 45.92 27.82 -13.76
CA ALA A 296 45.98 27.16 -15.06
C ALA A 296 47.26 26.33 -15.24
N LYS A 297 48.41 26.80 -14.74
CA LYS A 297 49.68 26.05 -14.72
C LYS A 297 49.64 24.88 -13.75
N THR A 298 49.15 25.09 -12.53
CA THR A 298 48.97 23.99 -11.57
C THR A 298 48.03 22.92 -12.13
N ALA A 299 46.92 23.32 -12.76
CA ALA A 299 46.02 22.38 -13.43
C ALA A 299 46.72 21.59 -14.54
N GLN A 300 47.60 22.21 -15.33
CA GLN A 300 48.39 21.51 -16.35
C GLN A 300 49.28 20.42 -15.74
N HIS A 301 50.00 20.73 -14.65
CA HIS A 301 50.83 19.73 -13.95
C HIS A 301 50.01 18.60 -13.35
N LEU A 302 48.89 18.92 -12.70
CA LEU A 302 47.98 17.92 -12.16
C LEU A 302 47.42 17.02 -13.27
N LEU A 303 47.00 17.58 -14.41
CA LEU A 303 46.55 16.81 -15.57
C LEU A 303 47.66 15.93 -16.14
N LYS A 304 48.90 16.41 -16.20
CA LYS A 304 50.04 15.58 -16.63
C LYS A 304 50.29 14.42 -15.68
N ARG A 305 50.29 14.67 -14.38
CA ARG A 305 50.57 13.67 -13.34
C ARG A 305 49.47 12.62 -13.24
N PHE A 306 48.21 13.05 -13.23
CA PHE A 306 47.07 12.15 -12.99
C PHE A 306 46.39 11.70 -14.29
N GLY A 307 46.47 12.47 -15.37
CA GLY A 307 45.85 12.19 -16.67
C GLY A 307 46.81 11.75 -17.78
N GLY A 308 48.11 12.02 -17.64
CA GLY A 308 49.12 11.76 -18.68
C GLY A 308 49.25 12.90 -19.70
N SER A 309 50.29 12.82 -20.54
CA SER A 309 50.65 13.89 -21.47
C SER A 309 49.63 14.16 -22.58
N GLU A 310 48.81 13.16 -22.95
CA GLU A 310 47.77 13.32 -23.98
C GLU A 310 46.59 14.18 -23.47
N VAL A 311 46.19 13.97 -22.22
CA VAL A 311 45.16 14.78 -21.54
C VAL A 311 45.65 16.21 -21.35
N GLU A 312 46.92 16.39 -20.96
CA GLU A 312 47.57 17.70 -20.86
C GLU A 312 47.60 18.44 -22.22
N ALA A 313 47.98 17.75 -23.30
CA ALA A 313 47.99 18.30 -24.65
C ALA A 313 46.59 18.71 -25.11
N THR A 314 45.58 17.89 -24.83
CA THR A 314 44.18 18.20 -25.11
C THR A 314 43.76 19.48 -24.39
N TYR A 315 43.98 19.56 -23.08
CA TYR A 315 43.64 20.73 -22.26
C TYR A 315 44.32 22.02 -22.73
N THR A 316 45.61 21.96 -23.08
CA THR A 316 46.36 23.13 -23.54
C THR A 316 45.85 23.66 -24.89
N GLY A 317 45.36 22.78 -25.76
CA GLY A 317 44.74 23.13 -27.04
C GLY A 317 43.33 23.74 -26.93
N LEU A 318 42.66 23.65 -25.78
CA LEU A 318 41.31 24.19 -25.57
C LEU A 318 41.29 25.70 -25.36
N GLY A 319 40.23 26.36 -25.85
CA GLY A 319 39.92 27.75 -25.52
C GLY A 319 39.55 27.95 -24.04
N ARG A 320 39.62 29.19 -23.55
CA ARG A 320 39.40 29.52 -22.12
C ARG A 320 38.05 29.01 -21.57
N ALA A 321 36.98 29.12 -22.36
CA ALA A 321 35.65 28.62 -21.98
C ALA A 321 35.60 27.09 -21.89
N ASP A 322 36.32 26.39 -22.76
CA ASP A 322 36.32 24.93 -22.88
C ASP A 322 37.18 24.25 -21.82
N ARG A 323 38.26 24.91 -21.38
CA ARG A 323 39.15 24.44 -20.29
C ARG A 323 38.40 24.24 -18.98
N ALA A 324 37.45 25.12 -18.67
CA ALA A 324 36.63 25.03 -17.47
C ALA A 324 35.76 23.76 -17.47
N ALA A 325 35.02 23.53 -18.55
CA ALA A 325 34.18 22.34 -18.71
C ALA A 325 35.03 21.06 -18.72
N PHE A 326 36.19 21.09 -19.38
CA PHE A 326 37.13 19.97 -19.41
C PHE A 326 37.67 19.61 -18.02
N LEU A 327 38.16 20.58 -17.25
CA LEU A 327 38.67 20.31 -15.89
C LEU A 327 37.58 19.76 -14.98
N TYR A 328 36.38 20.34 -15.05
CA TYR A 328 35.26 19.84 -14.27
C TYR A 328 34.90 18.41 -14.65
N GLY A 329 34.75 18.10 -15.95
CA GLY A 329 34.45 16.76 -16.44
C GLY A 329 35.53 15.75 -16.09
N PHE A 330 36.80 16.07 -16.35
CA PHE A 330 37.95 15.23 -16.05
C PHE A 330 37.99 14.82 -14.58
N TRP A 331 37.84 15.80 -13.67
CA TRP A 331 37.85 15.50 -12.24
C TRP A 331 36.54 14.88 -11.76
N MET A 332 35.39 15.19 -12.37
CA MET A 332 34.13 14.52 -12.02
C MET A 332 34.16 13.02 -12.32
N ASP A 333 34.79 12.61 -13.43
CA ASP A 333 34.94 11.21 -13.81
C ASP A 333 35.94 10.44 -12.91
N ARG A 334 36.99 11.13 -12.42
CA ARG A 334 38.08 10.51 -11.64
C ARG A 334 37.94 10.66 -10.14
N ASN A 335 37.71 11.88 -9.68
CA ASN A 335 37.55 12.21 -8.28
C ASN A 335 36.50 13.33 -8.08
N PRO A 336 35.22 12.96 -7.88
CA PRO A 336 34.13 13.92 -7.69
C PRO A 336 34.33 14.88 -6.51
N ILE A 337 35.12 14.51 -5.49
CA ILE A 337 35.44 15.43 -4.38
C ILE A 337 36.23 16.61 -4.93
N VAL A 338 37.33 16.35 -5.62
CA VAL A 338 38.21 17.40 -6.17
C VAL A 338 37.46 18.30 -7.15
N ALA A 339 36.68 17.71 -8.07
CA ALA A 339 35.86 18.47 -9.01
C ALA A 339 34.89 19.42 -8.30
N ARG A 340 34.22 18.93 -7.24
CA ARG A 340 33.15 19.67 -6.55
C ARG A 340 33.66 20.64 -5.50
N SER A 341 34.72 20.31 -4.77
CA SER A 341 35.24 21.11 -3.65
C SER A 341 36.30 22.13 -4.07
N TYR A 342 37.02 21.88 -5.18
CA TYR A 342 38.06 22.78 -5.68
C TYR A 342 37.69 23.47 -7.00
N TYR A 343 37.45 22.72 -8.07
CA TYR A 343 37.25 23.33 -9.40
C TYR A 343 35.90 24.04 -9.56
N ASN A 344 34.81 23.45 -9.03
CA ASN A 344 33.47 24.04 -9.16
C ASN A 344 33.36 25.46 -8.55
N PRO A 345 33.86 25.75 -7.33
CA PRO A 345 33.91 27.11 -6.80
C PRO A 345 34.74 28.10 -7.64
N LEU A 346 35.89 27.65 -8.17
CA LEU A 346 36.81 28.51 -8.93
C LEU A 346 36.24 29.00 -10.27
N LEU A 347 35.34 28.22 -10.86
CA LEU A 347 34.77 28.49 -12.17
C LEU A 347 33.50 29.35 -12.10
N GLY A 348 33.10 29.82 -10.91
CA GLY A 348 31.95 30.73 -10.75
C GLY A 348 30.59 30.06 -10.92
N PHE A 349 30.54 28.72 -10.96
CA PHE A 349 29.32 27.95 -11.22
C PHE A 349 28.35 27.87 -10.02
N GLY A 350 28.75 28.43 -8.87
CA GLY A 350 28.04 28.34 -7.61
C GLY A 350 28.50 27.16 -6.75
N ALA A 351 27.86 26.98 -5.60
CA ALA A 351 28.23 25.95 -4.63
C ALA A 351 28.07 24.52 -5.19
N PRO A 352 28.89 23.55 -4.75
CA PRO A 352 28.67 22.15 -5.08
C PRO A 352 27.30 21.67 -4.57
N PRO A 353 26.43 21.13 -5.44
CA PRO A 353 25.12 20.60 -5.05
C PRO A 353 25.16 19.39 -4.10
N ASN A 354 26.36 18.88 -3.75
CA ASN A 354 26.56 17.58 -3.10
C ASN A 354 27.42 17.65 -1.83
N LEU A 355 27.41 18.78 -1.12
CA LEU A 355 27.88 18.85 0.26
C LEU A 355 27.00 18.06 1.23
N ASP A 356 25.78 17.71 0.81
CA ASP A 356 24.87 16.77 1.47
C ASP A 356 25.60 15.47 1.87
N GLY A 357 26.49 14.98 1.00
CA GLY A 357 27.22 13.74 1.24
C GLY A 357 28.25 13.82 2.35
N ALA A 358 28.86 14.99 2.55
CA ALA A 358 29.77 15.24 3.66
C ALA A 358 29.01 15.25 4.99
N ILE A 359 27.80 15.82 5.03
CA ILE A 359 26.91 15.77 6.21
C ILE A 359 26.45 14.35 6.52
N ILE A 360 25.98 13.63 5.51
CA ILE A 360 25.52 12.24 5.66
C ILE A 360 26.66 11.37 6.23
N THR A 361 27.86 11.56 5.70
CA THR A 361 29.07 10.86 6.13
C THR A 361 29.48 11.28 7.55
N ALA A 362 29.37 12.57 7.87
CA ALA A 362 29.70 13.12 9.17
C ALA A 362 28.77 12.62 10.28
N LEU A 363 27.47 12.46 10.00
CA LEU A 363 26.49 11.94 10.95
C LEU A 363 26.69 10.46 11.31
N GLY A 364 27.57 9.73 10.61
CA GLY A 364 27.78 8.29 10.82
C GLY A 364 26.54 7.43 10.51
N ARG A 365 25.47 8.04 9.99
CA ARG A 365 24.17 7.43 9.73
C ARG A 365 24.03 6.92 8.31
N ARG A 366 25.13 6.67 7.59
CA ARG A 366 25.11 6.28 6.17
C ARG A 366 24.17 5.08 5.91
N LYS A 367 24.06 4.11 6.82
CA LYS A 367 23.12 2.97 6.72
C LYS A 367 21.69 3.26 7.19
N GLU A 368 21.50 4.06 8.24
CA GLU A 368 20.16 4.43 8.75
C GLU A 368 19.47 5.44 7.84
N MET A 369 20.17 6.50 7.40
CA MET A 369 19.64 7.48 6.46
C MET A 369 19.53 6.93 5.03
N ALA A 370 20.37 6.00 4.58
CA ALA A 370 20.15 5.31 3.29
C ALA A 370 18.85 4.48 3.26
N ARG A 371 18.28 4.13 4.43
CA ARG A 371 16.93 3.55 4.53
C ARG A 371 15.81 4.62 4.46
N HIS A 372 16.12 5.88 4.76
CA HIS A 372 15.13 6.97 4.92
C HIS A 372 15.26 8.11 3.90
N ILE A 373 16.32 8.11 3.10
CA ILE A 373 16.59 9.00 1.96
C ILE A 373 16.74 8.06 0.77
N ASP A 374 16.13 8.40 -0.37
CA ASP A 374 16.23 7.60 -1.60
C ASP A 374 17.70 7.18 -1.84
N PRO A 375 18.04 5.88 -1.84
CA PRO A 375 19.40 5.40 -2.08
C PRO A 375 19.97 5.93 -3.37
N ARG A 376 19.14 6.25 -4.38
CA ARG A 376 19.58 6.87 -5.63
C ARG A 376 19.78 8.37 -5.49
N TYR A 377 19.17 9.08 -4.55
CA TYR A 377 19.66 10.42 -4.22
C TYR A 377 21.04 10.34 -3.53
N ALA A 378 21.24 9.35 -2.65
CA ALA A 378 22.52 9.06 -2.00
C ALA A 378 23.56 8.32 -2.88
N ALA A 379 23.17 7.77 -4.04
CA ALA A 379 24.03 7.00 -4.97
C ALA A 379 24.19 7.65 -6.35
N ARG A 380 23.26 8.51 -6.79
CA ARG A 380 23.48 9.47 -7.91
C ARG A 380 24.48 10.54 -7.50
N GLN A 381 24.50 10.85 -6.21
CA GLN A 381 25.71 11.33 -5.57
C GLN A 381 26.57 10.08 -5.40
N VAL A 382 27.63 9.89 -6.19
CA VAL A 382 28.69 8.98 -5.77
C VAL A 382 29.18 9.55 -4.43
N LEU A 383 28.64 9.06 -3.31
CA LEU A 383 29.15 9.39 -2.00
C LEU A 383 30.55 8.81 -2.01
N PRO A 384 31.59 9.65 -1.98
CA PRO A 384 32.93 9.16 -1.99
C PRO A 384 33.06 8.13 -0.88
N ASP A 385 33.51 6.94 -1.24
CA ASP A 385 33.96 5.99 -0.23
C ASP A 385 35.26 6.53 0.39
N THR A 386 35.69 5.89 1.47
CA THR A 386 36.95 6.27 2.12
C THR A 386 38.15 6.14 1.18
N ALA A 387 38.04 5.41 0.06
CA ALA A 387 39.09 5.33 -0.95
C ALA A 387 39.12 6.58 -1.83
N GLN A 388 38.00 7.01 -2.42
CA GLN A 388 37.92 8.27 -3.18
C GLN A 388 38.30 9.49 -2.34
N ALA A 389 37.96 9.48 -1.04
CA ALA A 389 38.40 10.52 -0.12
C ALA A 389 39.92 10.54 0.10
N ARG A 390 40.58 9.37 0.13
CA ARG A 390 42.05 9.27 0.17
C ARG A 390 42.68 9.73 -1.14
N ASP A 391 42.14 9.30 -2.28
CA ASP A 391 42.62 9.73 -3.60
C ASP A 391 42.46 11.25 -3.77
N ALA A 392 41.39 11.83 -3.22
CA ALA A 392 41.17 13.27 -3.22
C ALA A 392 42.24 13.99 -2.37
N LEU A 393 42.56 13.43 -1.20
CA LEU A 393 43.62 13.97 -0.34
C LEU A 393 44.97 13.93 -1.05
N GLU A 394 45.32 12.86 -1.76
CA GLU A 394 46.57 12.78 -2.53
C GLU A 394 46.63 13.89 -3.60
N VAL A 395 45.57 14.07 -4.38
CA VAL A 395 45.51 15.13 -5.41
C VAL A 395 45.66 16.52 -4.77
N LEU A 396 45.00 16.75 -3.64
CA LEU A 396 45.01 18.04 -2.94
C LEU A 396 46.34 18.30 -2.20
N GLU A 397 47.03 17.26 -1.74
CA GLU A 397 48.39 17.36 -1.22
C GLU A 397 49.36 17.81 -2.31
N VAL A 398 49.33 17.18 -3.49
CA VAL A 398 50.15 17.60 -4.64
C VAL A 398 49.84 19.05 -5.04
N LEU A 399 48.56 19.42 -5.04
CA LEU A 399 48.15 20.79 -5.33
C LEU A 399 48.74 21.79 -4.33
N LEU A 400 48.71 21.47 -3.03
CA LEU A 400 49.22 22.32 -1.96
C LEU A 400 50.75 22.30 -1.86
N ASP A 401 51.42 21.26 -2.36
CA ASP A 401 52.88 21.25 -2.53
C ASP A 401 53.31 22.22 -3.64
N GLU A 402 52.56 22.30 -4.74
CA GLU A 402 52.79 23.25 -5.82
C GLU A 402 52.36 24.69 -5.46
N ASP A 403 51.26 24.83 -4.71
CA ASP A 403 50.73 26.10 -4.22
C ASP A 403 50.29 26.01 -2.74
N GLY A 404 51.27 26.15 -1.84
CA GLY A 404 51.01 26.11 -0.40
C GLY A 404 50.11 27.22 0.14
N ASN A 405 49.84 28.26 -0.66
CA ASN A 405 48.97 29.37 -0.30
C ASN A 405 47.58 29.26 -0.95
N ASP A 406 47.24 28.16 -1.63
CA ASP A 406 45.89 27.98 -2.17
C ASP A 406 44.90 27.67 -1.04
N LEU A 407 44.30 28.73 -0.48
CA LEU A 407 43.30 28.63 0.58
C LEU A 407 42.06 27.84 0.13
N MET A 408 41.72 27.84 -1.16
CA MET A 408 40.63 27.03 -1.71
C MET A 408 41.05 25.55 -1.79
N GLY A 409 42.32 25.27 -2.10
CA GLY A 409 42.91 23.93 -2.01
C GLY A 409 42.85 23.38 -0.58
N ARG A 410 43.18 24.19 0.43
CA ARG A 410 43.06 23.81 1.85
C ARG A 410 41.61 23.57 2.28
N ALA A 411 40.67 24.40 1.81
CA ALA A 411 39.25 24.19 2.06
C ALA A 411 38.76 22.86 1.43
N ALA A 412 39.17 22.59 0.18
CA ALA A 412 38.88 21.32 -0.50
C ALA A 412 39.44 20.11 0.25
N GLN A 413 40.63 20.24 0.87
CA GLN A 413 41.24 19.19 1.70
C GLN A 413 40.43 18.92 2.97
N GLY A 414 39.91 19.98 3.62
CA GLY A 414 38.97 19.84 4.75
C GLY A 414 37.72 19.05 4.37
N TYR A 415 37.17 19.28 3.17
CA TYR A 415 36.04 18.51 2.65
C TYR A 415 36.39 17.05 2.37
N ALA A 416 37.58 16.76 1.83
CA ALA A 416 38.04 15.39 1.64
C ALA A 416 38.13 14.64 2.99
N TYR A 417 38.58 15.30 4.06
CA TYR A 417 38.56 14.72 5.41
C TYR A 417 37.14 14.46 5.95
N LEU A 418 36.15 15.30 5.63
CA LEU A 418 34.74 15.03 5.98
C LEU A 418 34.23 13.78 5.28
N PHE A 419 34.55 13.61 3.99
CA PHE A 419 34.19 12.40 3.23
C PHE A 419 34.93 11.15 3.71
N ALA A 420 36.11 11.31 4.31
CA ALA A 420 36.82 10.23 4.99
C ALA A 420 36.27 9.91 6.41
N SER A 421 35.16 10.54 6.82
CA SER A 421 34.61 10.50 8.20
C SER A 421 35.60 10.95 9.28
N ASN A 422 36.64 11.71 8.92
CA ASN A 422 37.66 12.17 9.84
C ASN A 422 37.36 13.59 10.34
N LEU A 423 36.30 13.70 11.15
CA LEU A 423 35.78 14.98 11.67
C LEU A 423 36.84 15.84 12.38
N PRO A 424 37.74 15.29 13.22
CA PRO A 424 38.75 16.11 13.90
C PRO A 424 39.83 16.69 12.99
N TYR A 425 40.17 16.00 11.89
CA TYR A 425 41.10 16.55 10.91
C TYR A 425 40.42 17.56 9.99
N ALA A 426 39.18 17.28 9.56
CA ALA A 426 38.37 18.23 8.81
C ALA A 426 38.26 19.59 9.52
N GLU A 427 37.82 19.57 10.79
CA GLU A 427 37.68 20.78 11.61
C GLU A 427 39.00 21.55 11.76
N ARG A 428 40.12 20.84 11.99
CA ARG A 428 41.45 21.45 12.07
C ARG A 428 41.88 22.09 10.76
N THR A 429 41.66 21.42 9.63
CA THR A 429 42.02 21.94 8.30
C THR A 429 41.19 23.17 7.95
N PHE A 430 39.88 23.17 8.21
CA PHE A 430 39.04 24.36 8.00
C PHE A 430 39.46 25.53 8.90
N ASN A 431 39.74 25.28 10.18
CA ASN A 431 40.23 26.33 11.08
C ASN A 431 41.61 26.86 10.67
N SER A 432 42.49 26.00 10.15
CA SER A 432 43.78 26.43 9.58
C SER A 432 43.59 27.34 8.36
N ALA A 433 42.62 27.03 7.49
CA ALA A 433 42.27 27.89 6.37
C ALA A 433 41.74 29.25 6.84
N LEU A 434 40.85 29.29 7.84
CA LEU A 434 40.35 30.55 8.45
C LEU A 434 41.49 31.39 9.03
N ASN A 435 42.40 30.76 9.80
CA ASN A 435 43.54 31.44 10.42
C ASN A 435 44.52 32.02 9.39
N ALA A 436 44.63 31.40 8.21
CA ALA A 436 45.43 31.89 7.10
C ALA A 436 44.72 32.96 6.23
N GLY A 437 43.56 33.47 6.68
CA GLY A 437 42.78 34.50 5.97
C GLY A 437 41.74 33.94 5.00
N GLY A 438 41.48 32.64 5.02
CA GLY A 438 40.51 31.95 4.16
C GLY A 438 39.05 32.17 4.58
N VAL A 439 38.63 33.42 4.70
CA VAL A 439 37.28 33.82 5.12
C VAL A 439 36.32 33.69 3.93
N PHE A 440 36.01 32.44 3.55
CA PHE A 440 35.07 32.11 2.48
C PHE A 440 33.86 31.34 3.02
N PRO A 441 32.66 31.49 2.42
CA PRO A 441 31.47 30.71 2.80
C PRO A 441 31.74 29.20 2.87
N GLU A 442 32.50 28.69 1.90
CA GLU A 442 32.88 27.28 1.77
C GLU A 442 33.62 26.75 3.01
N VAL A 443 34.41 27.56 3.70
CA VAL A 443 35.15 27.13 4.91
C VAL A 443 34.22 27.05 6.12
N TYR A 444 33.39 28.07 6.34
CA TYR A 444 32.43 28.09 7.46
C TYR A 444 31.38 26.97 7.37
N ASN A 445 30.90 26.63 6.18
CA ASN A 445 30.02 25.47 6.03
C ASN A 445 30.74 24.15 6.33
N GLY A 446 32.02 24.01 5.96
CA GLY A 446 32.82 22.83 6.35
C GLY A 446 32.95 22.67 7.86
N VAL A 447 33.12 23.78 8.59
CA VAL A 447 33.07 23.80 10.07
C VAL A 447 31.69 23.36 10.58
N GLY A 448 30.61 23.91 10.03
CA GLY A 448 29.24 23.54 10.41
C GLY A 448 28.94 22.05 10.20
N ILE A 449 29.41 21.46 9.10
CA ILE A 449 29.27 20.04 8.81
C ILE A 449 30.04 19.19 9.83
N SER A 450 31.26 19.62 10.18
CA SER A 450 32.08 18.97 11.20
C SER A 450 31.34 18.95 12.56
N HIS A 451 30.69 20.05 12.94
CA HIS A 451 29.89 20.13 14.16
C HIS A 451 28.62 19.25 14.11
N ILE A 452 27.90 19.22 12.98
CA ILE A 452 26.78 18.29 12.78
C ILE A 452 27.21 16.84 13.03
N GLY A 453 28.33 16.40 12.45
CA GLY A 453 28.80 15.02 12.66
C GLY A 453 29.14 14.70 14.11
N ARG A 454 29.57 15.71 14.87
CA ARG A 454 29.87 15.61 16.29
C ARG A 454 28.65 15.82 17.20
N LYS A 455 27.44 15.91 16.63
CA LYS A 455 26.17 16.17 17.33
C LYS A 455 26.11 17.51 18.05
N ARG A 456 26.89 18.47 17.56
CA ARG A 456 27.02 19.85 18.06
C ARG A 456 26.12 20.78 17.25
N TRP A 457 24.81 20.61 17.43
CA TRP A 457 23.80 21.21 16.53
C TRP A 457 23.80 22.74 16.58
N ASP A 458 24.01 23.33 17.76
CA ASP A 458 23.98 24.78 17.93
C ASP A 458 25.24 25.46 17.39
N GLU A 459 26.41 24.86 17.61
CA GLU A 459 27.67 25.32 17.01
C GLU A 459 27.64 25.20 15.47
N ALA A 460 26.96 24.17 14.94
CA ALA A 460 26.74 24.04 13.51
C ALA A 460 25.89 25.20 12.95
N VAL A 461 24.81 25.58 13.64
CA VAL A 461 23.97 26.73 13.24
C VAL A 461 24.79 28.02 13.17
N VAL A 462 25.63 28.29 14.17
CA VAL A 462 26.50 29.48 14.18
C VAL A 462 27.45 29.50 12.98
N ALA A 463 28.06 28.36 12.67
CA ALA A 463 28.97 28.26 11.53
C ALA A 463 28.23 28.49 10.19
N TYR A 464 27.00 27.97 10.04
CA TYR A 464 26.19 28.26 8.85
C TYR A 464 25.72 29.71 8.79
N ASP A 465 25.39 30.34 9.92
CA ASP A 465 25.05 31.78 9.97
C ASP A 465 26.24 32.66 9.50
N GLN A 466 27.48 32.29 9.87
CA GLN A 466 28.69 32.97 9.35
C GLN A 466 28.86 32.80 7.84
N ALA A 467 28.61 31.59 7.33
CA ALA A 467 28.66 31.33 5.89
C ALA A 467 27.61 32.16 5.12
N LEU A 468 26.42 32.34 5.70
CA LEU A 468 25.35 33.16 5.16
C LEU A 468 25.62 34.66 5.30
N ALA A 469 26.34 35.11 6.34
CA ALA A 469 26.77 36.50 6.44
C ALA A 469 27.69 36.90 5.27
N LEU A 470 28.55 35.99 4.83
CA LEU A 470 29.44 36.20 3.68
C LEU A 470 28.72 36.07 2.34
N ARG A 471 27.72 35.19 2.26
CA ARG A 471 26.91 34.98 1.06
C ARG A 471 25.44 34.71 1.46
N PRO A 472 24.62 35.77 1.59
CA PRO A 472 23.25 35.70 2.15
C PRO A 472 22.32 34.69 1.47
N ASN A 473 22.56 34.42 0.17
CA ASN A 473 21.81 33.45 -0.63
C ASN A 473 22.68 32.25 -1.02
N TRP A 474 23.37 31.64 -0.04
CA TRP A 474 24.18 30.46 -0.30
C TRP A 474 23.46 29.15 0.04
N LYS A 475 23.05 28.43 -1.02
CA LYS A 475 22.25 27.20 -0.97
C LYS A 475 22.67 26.20 0.11
N PRO A 476 23.94 25.73 0.14
CA PRO A 476 24.32 24.68 1.08
C PRO A 476 24.18 25.11 2.54
N ALA A 477 24.61 26.33 2.88
CA ALA A 477 24.55 26.80 4.27
C ALA A 477 23.10 26.96 4.77
N GLN A 478 22.15 27.40 3.93
CA GLN A 478 20.75 27.48 4.33
C GLN A 478 20.13 26.09 4.57
N ILE A 479 20.39 25.12 3.68
CA ILE A 479 19.91 23.74 3.83
C ILE A 479 20.49 23.10 5.09
N ASN A 480 21.79 23.24 5.27
CA ASN A 480 22.51 22.58 6.36
C ASN A 480 22.15 23.20 7.72
N ARG A 481 21.86 24.50 7.77
CA ARG A 481 21.28 25.19 8.92
C ARG A 481 19.90 24.68 9.28
N ALA A 482 19.01 24.53 8.29
CA ALA A 482 17.67 23.99 8.50
C ALA A 482 17.74 22.54 9.04
N LEU A 483 18.63 21.71 8.49
CA LEU A 483 18.87 20.36 8.98
C LEU A 483 19.44 20.34 10.41
N ALA A 484 20.41 21.20 10.74
CA ALA A 484 20.96 21.32 12.09
C ALA A 484 19.86 21.62 13.12
N ARG A 485 18.95 22.55 12.80
CA ARG A 485 17.81 22.89 13.66
C ARG A 485 16.82 21.74 13.82
N LEU A 486 16.54 20.99 12.74
CA LEU A 486 15.68 19.82 12.77
C LEU A 486 16.25 18.72 13.69
N LEU A 487 17.55 18.42 13.56
CA LEU A 487 18.24 17.42 14.36
C LEU A 487 18.35 17.81 15.85
N GLY A 488 18.43 19.11 16.13
CA GLY A 488 18.39 19.65 17.49
C GLY A 488 17.01 19.67 18.16
N GLY A 489 15.95 19.19 17.49
CA GLY A 489 14.61 19.06 18.08
C GLY A 489 13.88 20.38 18.39
N LYS A 490 14.31 21.50 17.81
CA LYS A 490 13.73 22.82 18.12
C LYS A 490 12.42 23.08 17.38
N GLN A 491 11.47 23.76 18.04
CA GLN A 491 10.22 24.31 17.46
C GLN A 491 10.43 25.24 16.25
N ARG A 492 11.66 25.68 15.97
CA ARG A 492 12.05 26.57 14.85
C ARG A 492 12.45 25.86 13.55
N ALA A 493 12.24 24.54 13.44
CA ALA A 493 12.61 23.79 12.23
C ALA A 493 11.73 24.18 11.02
N GLU A 494 10.44 24.42 11.24
CA GLU A 494 9.51 24.90 10.20
C GLU A 494 9.94 26.26 9.65
N ASP A 495 10.20 27.25 10.53
CA ASP A 495 10.59 28.61 10.12
C ASP A 495 11.90 28.61 9.31
N ALA A 496 12.88 27.81 9.74
CA ALA A 496 14.15 27.68 9.04
C ALA A 496 13.99 27.01 7.66
N LEU A 497 13.10 26.02 7.53
CA LEU A 497 12.79 25.40 6.26
C LEU A 497 11.99 26.34 5.34
N LYS A 498 11.07 27.14 5.90
CA LYS A 498 10.35 28.17 5.13
C LYS A 498 11.30 29.23 4.59
N GLU A 499 12.18 29.78 5.41
CA GLU A 499 13.22 30.74 5.00
C GLU A 499 14.10 30.15 3.87
N ALA A 500 14.55 28.90 4.02
CA ALA A 500 15.34 28.22 2.99
C ALA A 500 14.55 27.93 1.70
N ILE A 501 13.24 27.69 1.80
CA ILE A 501 12.35 27.48 0.65
C ILE A 501 11.97 28.81 -0.02
N GLU A 502 11.88 29.93 0.70
CA GLU A 502 11.71 31.25 0.09
C GLU A 502 12.89 31.59 -0.81
N ALA A 503 14.11 31.31 -0.34
CA ALA A 503 15.31 31.46 -1.14
C ALA A 503 15.40 30.42 -2.28
N TYR A 504 14.95 29.17 -2.04
CA TYR A 504 14.98 28.09 -3.03
C TYR A 504 13.64 27.35 -3.14
N PRO A 505 12.67 27.95 -3.85
CA PRO A 505 11.29 27.43 -3.90
C PRO A 505 11.15 26.01 -4.46
N ASN A 506 12.14 25.56 -5.24
CA ASN A 506 12.12 24.28 -5.93
C ASN A 506 13.29 23.38 -5.50
N HIS A 507 13.76 23.45 -4.25
CA HIS A 507 14.80 22.53 -3.77
C HIS A 507 14.19 21.21 -3.29
N PRO A 508 14.52 20.05 -3.89
CA PRO A 508 13.80 18.81 -3.63
C PRO A 508 13.98 18.34 -2.17
N GLU A 509 15.16 18.49 -1.58
CA GLU A 509 15.44 18.00 -0.23
C GLU A 509 14.76 18.88 0.83
N LEU A 510 14.72 20.20 0.62
CA LEU A 510 14.00 21.11 1.51
C LEU A 510 12.50 20.85 1.47
N LEU A 511 11.94 20.61 0.28
CA LEU A 511 10.53 20.25 0.11
C LEU A 511 10.21 18.91 0.77
N TYR A 512 11.10 17.91 0.66
CA TYR A 512 10.93 16.63 1.37
C TYR A 512 10.99 16.82 2.89
N LEU A 513 11.99 17.53 3.40
CA LEU A 513 12.14 17.79 4.84
C LEU A 513 10.97 18.60 5.40
N LEU A 514 10.46 19.58 4.63
CA LEU A 514 9.26 20.33 4.98
C LEU A 514 8.04 19.40 5.08
N GLY A 515 7.86 18.50 4.10
CA GLY A 515 6.81 17.49 4.16
C GLY A 515 6.91 16.58 5.39
N ARG A 516 8.13 16.18 5.76
CA ARG A 516 8.39 15.38 6.98
C ARG A 516 8.11 16.14 8.27
N VAL A 517 8.43 17.43 8.31
CA VAL A 517 8.12 18.30 9.46
C VAL A 517 6.61 18.45 9.60
N PHE A 518 5.91 18.77 8.52
CA PHE A 518 4.45 18.85 8.52
C PHE A 518 3.78 17.54 8.89
N GLU A 519 4.27 16.41 8.38
CA GLU A 519 3.75 15.08 8.77
C GLU A 519 3.94 14.83 10.27
N ARG A 520 5.10 15.18 10.84
CA ARG A 520 5.38 15.03 12.28
C ARG A 520 4.49 15.92 13.14
N GLU A 521 4.16 17.11 12.63
CA GLU A 521 3.25 18.06 13.28
C GLU A 521 1.77 17.75 13.05
N GLY A 522 1.44 16.69 12.29
CA GLY A 522 0.06 16.32 11.96
C GLY A 522 -0.60 17.23 10.91
N LYS A 523 0.13 18.15 10.28
CA LYS A 523 -0.34 19.04 9.21
C LYS A 523 -0.39 18.28 7.87
N ILE A 524 -1.36 17.38 7.72
CA ILE A 524 -1.43 16.40 6.62
C ILE A 524 -1.52 17.06 5.23
N GLU A 525 -2.35 18.09 5.07
CA GLU A 525 -2.53 18.81 3.79
C GLU A 525 -1.26 19.57 3.38
N ALA A 526 -0.58 20.17 4.36
CA ALA A 526 0.68 20.87 4.13
C ALA A 526 1.79 19.89 3.73
N ALA A 527 1.80 18.69 4.34
CA ALA A 527 2.70 17.60 3.96
C ALA A 527 2.45 17.12 2.53
N GLU A 528 1.19 16.91 2.14
CA GLU A 528 0.81 16.53 0.77
C GLU A 528 1.34 17.56 -0.25
N LYS A 529 1.12 18.85 0.00
CA LYS A 529 1.57 19.93 -0.87
C LYS A 529 3.09 19.97 -0.99
N ALA A 530 3.81 19.78 0.12
CA ALA A 530 5.27 19.76 0.14
C ALA A 530 5.84 18.56 -0.62
N TYR A 531 5.33 17.34 -0.37
CA TYR A 531 5.75 16.14 -1.12
C TYR A 531 5.38 16.20 -2.59
N THR A 532 4.20 16.74 -2.94
CA THR A 532 3.80 16.91 -4.34
C THR A 532 4.74 17.86 -5.07
N ARG A 533 5.05 19.02 -4.48
CA ARG A 533 6.06 19.95 -5.03
C ARG A 533 7.42 19.27 -5.16
N GLN A 534 7.80 18.44 -4.18
CA GLN A 534 9.04 17.70 -4.21
C GLN A 534 9.10 16.75 -5.42
N ILE A 535 8.02 16.00 -5.67
CA ILE A 535 7.93 15.04 -6.77
C ILE A 535 7.90 15.74 -8.13
N VAL A 536 7.30 16.93 -8.22
CA VAL A 536 7.38 17.76 -9.44
C VAL A 536 8.83 18.14 -9.77
N VAL A 537 9.62 18.47 -8.74
CA VAL A 537 11.03 18.85 -8.89
C VAL A 537 11.93 17.63 -9.10
N ASN A 538 11.73 16.55 -8.35
CA ASN A 538 12.47 15.30 -8.44
C ASN A 538 11.50 14.11 -8.54
N PRO A 539 11.04 13.79 -9.76
CA PRO A 539 10.06 12.75 -10.03
C PRO A 539 10.49 11.35 -9.62
N MET A 540 11.81 11.11 -9.53
CA MET A 540 12.33 9.82 -9.12
C MET A 540 12.47 9.67 -7.60
N HIS A 541 12.18 10.68 -6.78
CA HIS A 541 12.42 10.61 -5.34
C HIS A 541 11.45 9.62 -4.67
N ALA A 542 11.88 8.37 -4.58
CA ALA A 542 11.05 7.23 -4.26
C ALA A 542 10.47 7.33 -2.84
N ARG A 543 11.26 7.86 -1.91
CA ARG A 543 10.81 8.04 -0.52
C ARG A 543 9.70 9.08 -0.37
N ALA A 544 9.76 10.18 -1.13
CA ALA A 544 8.71 11.20 -1.07
C ALA A 544 7.41 10.66 -1.69
N ARG A 545 7.51 9.86 -2.76
CA ARG A 545 6.36 9.16 -3.35
C ARG A 545 5.78 8.13 -2.39
N PHE A 546 6.63 7.38 -1.70
CA PHE A 546 6.22 6.43 -0.67
C PHE A 546 5.51 7.13 0.50
N ASP A 547 6.11 8.18 1.03
CA ASP A 547 5.55 8.98 2.14
C ASP A 547 4.28 9.73 1.69
N LEU A 548 4.19 10.21 0.44
CA LEU A 548 2.97 10.76 -0.14
C LEU A 548 1.85 9.71 -0.22
N GLY A 549 2.17 8.46 -0.58
CA GLY A 549 1.22 7.34 -0.49
C GLY A 549 0.68 7.15 0.93
N ARG A 550 1.54 7.30 1.96
CA ARG A 550 1.12 7.24 3.38
C ARG A 550 0.21 8.41 3.74
N ILE A 551 0.51 9.62 3.26
CA ILE A 551 -0.34 10.81 3.43
C ILE A 551 -1.71 10.61 2.78
N TRP A 552 -1.76 10.12 1.54
CA TRP A 552 -3.02 9.81 0.87
C TRP A 552 -3.82 8.75 1.60
N LEU A 553 -3.18 7.71 2.15
CA LEU A 553 -3.86 6.74 2.99
C LEU A 553 -4.48 7.38 4.23
N LYS A 554 -3.74 8.26 4.93
CA LYS A 554 -4.25 9.02 6.10
C LYS A 554 -5.46 9.90 5.74
N GLN A 555 -5.50 10.43 4.51
CA GLN A 555 -6.63 11.21 3.99
C GLN A 555 -7.77 10.35 3.41
N GLY A 556 -7.70 9.02 3.51
CA GLY A 556 -8.69 8.12 2.91
C GLY A 556 -8.62 7.97 1.39
N GLN A 557 -7.63 8.57 0.73
CA GLN A 557 -7.40 8.50 -0.73
C GLN A 557 -6.72 7.17 -1.15
N ARG A 558 -7.37 6.05 -0.79
CA ARG A 558 -6.87 4.66 -0.93
C ARG A 558 -6.43 4.30 -2.35
N ALA A 559 -7.18 4.72 -3.37
CA ALA A 559 -6.86 4.45 -4.77
C ALA A 559 -5.57 5.15 -5.25
N ARG A 560 -5.28 6.36 -4.74
CA ARG A 560 -4.04 7.07 -5.08
C ARG A 560 -2.84 6.43 -4.40
N ALA A 561 -2.97 6.09 -3.11
CA ALA A 561 -1.95 5.37 -2.35
C ALA A 561 -1.59 4.02 -2.99
N THR A 562 -2.60 3.22 -3.36
CA THR A 562 -2.41 1.93 -4.01
C THR A 562 -1.63 2.07 -5.31
N ARG A 563 -2.02 3.01 -6.17
CA ARG A 563 -1.37 3.24 -7.46
C ARG A 563 0.10 3.64 -7.31
N VAL A 564 0.42 4.57 -6.40
CA VAL A 564 1.81 5.01 -6.23
C VAL A 564 2.68 3.92 -5.63
N TRP A 565 2.18 3.11 -4.68
CA TRP A 565 2.96 2.01 -4.11
C TRP A 565 3.13 0.84 -5.06
N ARG A 566 2.14 0.50 -5.91
CA ARG A 566 2.34 -0.48 -6.99
C ARG A 566 3.44 -0.02 -7.94
N GLU A 567 3.36 1.22 -8.41
CA GLU A 567 4.38 1.78 -9.29
C GLU A 567 5.77 1.78 -8.63
N LEU A 568 5.86 2.13 -7.34
CA LEU A 568 7.12 2.08 -6.60
C LEU A 568 7.64 0.65 -6.46
N MET A 569 6.79 -0.33 -6.16
CA MET A 569 7.17 -1.73 -6.06
C MET A 569 7.75 -2.30 -7.37
N ASP A 570 7.25 -1.81 -8.50
CA ASP A 570 7.68 -2.25 -9.83
C ASP A 570 8.99 -1.54 -10.25
N THR A 571 9.10 -0.23 -10.00
CA THR A 571 10.25 0.59 -10.44
C THR A 571 11.42 0.62 -9.46
N ARG A 572 11.15 0.33 -8.17
CA ARG A 572 12.08 0.36 -7.03
C ARG A 572 11.96 -0.95 -6.23
N PRO A 573 12.59 -2.05 -6.70
CA PRO A 573 12.56 -3.33 -5.98
C PRO A 573 13.02 -3.23 -4.52
N GLU A 574 13.91 -2.28 -4.21
CA GLU A 574 14.38 -2.03 -2.85
C GLU A 574 13.28 -1.55 -1.87
N LEU A 575 12.17 -1.01 -2.38
CA LEU A 575 11.03 -0.55 -1.58
C LEU A 575 9.86 -1.54 -1.57
N ARG A 576 9.97 -2.67 -2.28
CA ARG A 576 8.90 -3.65 -2.42
C ARG A 576 8.40 -4.15 -1.07
N GLU A 577 9.32 -4.57 -0.21
CA GLU A 577 9.01 -5.06 1.14
C GLU A 577 8.37 -3.99 2.04
N GLU A 578 8.73 -2.71 1.87
CA GLU A 578 8.10 -1.61 2.62
C GLU A 578 6.70 -1.26 2.08
N CYS A 579 6.48 -1.40 0.77
CA CYS A 579 5.20 -1.10 0.14
C CYS A 579 4.16 -2.20 0.38
N LEU A 580 4.59 -3.47 0.43
CA LEU A 580 3.70 -4.62 0.48
C LEU A 580 2.74 -4.61 1.69
N PRO A 581 3.19 -4.47 2.95
CA PRO A 581 2.27 -4.43 4.10
C PRO A 581 1.21 -3.34 3.95
N LEU A 582 1.61 -2.16 3.47
CA LEU A 582 0.71 -1.03 3.25
C LEU A 582 -0.29 -1.34 2.13
N LEU A 583 0.16 -1.89 1.01
CA LEU A 583 -0.71 -2.31 -0.09
C LEU A 583 -1.74 -3.36 0.35
N LEU A 584 -1.31 -4.38 1.09
CA LEU A 584 -2.20 -5.41 1.62
C LEU A 584 -3.26 -4.79 2.55
N SER A 585 -2.87 -3.88 3.46
CA SER A 585 -3.81 -3.12 4.28
C SER A 585 -4.81 -2.32 3.45
N VAL A 586 -4.35 -1.60 2.43
CA VAL A 586 -5.27 -0.78 1.61
C VAL A 586 -6.23 -1.63 0.81
N TYR A 587 -5.78 -2.76 0.24
CA TYR A 587 -6.68 -3.69 -0.43
C TYR A 587 -7.72 -4.27 0.51
N GLN A 588 -7.35 -4.67 1.73
CA GLN A 588 -8.31 -5.13 2.74
C GLN A 588 -9.32 -4.03 3.09
N LEU A 589 -8.87 -2.79 3.32
CA LEU A 589 -9.76 -1.66 3.59
C LEU A 589 -10.71 -1.34 2.43
N MET A 590 -10.33 -1.66 1.19
CA MET A 590 -11.18 -1.48 0.01
C MET A 590 -12.09 -2.69 -0.28
N GLY A 591 -12.01 -3.77 0.52
CA GLY A 591 -12.69 -5.04 0.23
C GLY A 591 -12.16 -5.75 -1.03
N GLN A 592 -10.95 -5.42 -1.47
CA GLN A 592 -10.30 -5.96 -2.66
C GLN A 592 -9.30 -7.07 -2.32
N THR A 593 -9.69 -8.00 -1.44
CA THR A 593 -8.83 -9.08 -0.94
C THR A 593 -8.24 -9.95 -2.06
N GLY A 594 -9.00 -10.18 -3.15
CA GLY A 594 -8.50 -10.89 -4.33
C GLY A 594 -7.29 -10.22 -4.99
N GLU A 595 -7.24 -8.88 -5.03
CA GLU A 595 -6.07 -8.15 -5.54
C GLU A 595 -4.88 -8.25 -4.58
N ALA A 596 -5.13 -8.22 -3.27
CA ALA A 596 -4.09 -8.43 -2.25
C ALA A 596 -3.43 -9.81 -2.40
N GLN A 597 -4.24 -10.86 -2.58
CA GLN A 597 -3.72 -12.22 -2.80
C GLN A 597 -2.96 -12.35 -4.11
N LYS A 598 -3.41 -11.70 -5.20
CA LYS A 598 -2.66 -11.69 -6.47
C LYS A 598 -1.28 -11.07 -6.31
N VAL A 599 -1.21 -9.90 -5.68
CA VAL A 599 0.07 -9.21 -5.41
C VAL A 599 0.97 -10.08 -4.53
N MET A 600 0.43 -10.75 -3.52
CA MET A 600 1.21 -11.65 -2.69
C MET A 600 1.69 -12.90 -3.44
N ALA A 601 0.85 -13.49 -4.29
CA ALA A 601 1.22 -14.63 -5.12
C ALA A 601 2.34 -14.29 -6.11
N GLU A 602 2.34 -13.07 -6.66
CA GLU A 602 3.44 -12.55 -7.46
C GLU A 602 4.72 -12.42 -6.62
N TYR A 603 4.63 -11.85 -5.41
CA TYR A 603 5.77 -11.69 -4.52
C TYR A 603 6.39 -13.04 -4.10
N LEU A 604 5.57 -14.01 -3.70
CA LEU A 604 6.01 -15.35 -3.28
C LEU A 604 6.80 -16.11 -4.36
N ARG A 605 6.58 -15.82 -5.64
CA ARG A 605 7.35 -16.40 -6.76
C ARG A 605 8.72 -15.76 -6.96
N THR A 606 8.95 -14.58 -6.38
CA THR A 606 10.20 -13.81 -6.55
C THR A 606 11.16 -13.93 -5.38
N VAL A 607 10.67 -14.36 -4.21
CA VAL A 607 11.48 -14.55 -2.99
C VAL A 607 12.13 -15.93 -2.95
N ASP A 608 13.23 -16.02 -2.20
CA ASP A 608 13.92 -17.27 -1.88
C ASP A 608 13.05 -18.22 -1.03
N ASP A 609 13.47 -19.48 -0.94
CA ASP A 609 12.71 -20.54 -0.28
C ASP A 609 12.60 -20.33 1.25
N ASP A 610 13.60 -19.72 1.89
CA ASP A 610 13.59 -19.44 3.33
C ASP A 610 12.54 -18.38 3.66
N THR A 611 12.56 -17.27 2.91
CA THR A 611 11.56 -16.19 3.04
C THR A 611 10.16 -16.70 2.72
N ARG A 612 10.00 -17.54 1.68
CA ARG A 612 8.72 -18.15 1.35
C ARG A 612 8.21 -19.04 2.47
N GLY A 613 9.09 -19.84 3.07
CA GLY A 613 8.79 -20.69 4.22
C GLY A 613 8.28 -19.89 5.41
N LEU A 614 8.92 -18.77 5.75
CA LEU A 614 8.48 -17.87 6.84
C LEU A 614 7.08 -17.28 6.58
N LEU A 615 6.79 -16.88 5.35
CA LEU A 615 5.51 -16.28 4.96
C LEU A 615 4.35 -17.29 4.93
N GLN A 616 4.64 -18.57 4.72
CA GLN A 616 3.64 -19.63 4.64
C GLN A 616 3.53 -20.45 5.95
N ASP A 617 4.36 -20.16 6.94
CA ASP A 617 4.42 -20.93 8.19
C ASP A 617 3.19 -20.68 9.08
N ILE A 618 2.38 -21.73 9.24
CA ILE A 618 1.17 -21.71 10.07
C ILE A 618 1.44 -22.05 11.54
N ARG A 619 2.63 -22.54 11.93
CA ARG A 619 2.90 -23.06 13.29
C ARG A 619 2.74 -22.01 14.38
N LEU A 620 2.99 -20.74 14.06
CA LEU A 620 2.74 -19.64 14.98
C LEU A 620 1.25 -19.36 15.22
N LEU A 621 0.33 -19.87 14.41
CA LEU A 621 -1.11 -19.61 14.54
C LEU A 621 -1.89 -20.87 14.93
N ALA A 622 -1.37 -22.02 14.51
CA ALA A 622 -1.91 -23.33 14.82
C ALA A 622 -2.05 -23.55 16.33
N THR A 623 -3.16 -24.19 16.71
CA THR A 623 -3.30 -24.78 18.03
C THR A 623 -2.26 -25.88 18.23
N LEU A 624 -2.00 -26.27 19.49
CA LEU A 624 -1.04 -27.34 19.77
C LEU A 624 -1.38 -28.64 19.01
N LYS A 625 -2.67 -28.98 18.93
CA LYS A 625 -3.15 -30.17 18.20
C LYS A 625 -2.91 -30.04 16.69
N GLU A 626 -3.19 -28.87 16.09
CA GLU A 626 -2.97 -28.64 14.66
C GLU A 626 -1.48 -28.64 14.31
N ALA A 627 -0.63 -28.02 15.14
CA ALA A 627 0.81 -27.97 14.91
C ALA A 627 1.42 -29.38 14.96
N THR A 628 1.08 -30.19 15.97
CA THR A 628 1.53 -31.59 16.05
C THR A 628 1.03 -32.42 14.88
N ALA A 629 -0.21 -32.21 14.43
CA ALA A 629 -0.73 -32.90 13.24
C ALA A 629 0.04 -32.49 11.97
N TYR A 630 0.27 -31.20 11.77
CA TYR A 630 1.02 -30.66 10.63
C TYR A 630 2.46 -31.19 10.57
N GLU A 631 3.16 -31.23 11.71
CA GLU A 631 4.54 -31.72 11.79
C GLU A 631 4.66 -33.23 11.57
N ALA A 632 3.60 -33.99 11.83
CA ALA A 632 3.55 -35.43 11.57
C ALA A 632 3.28 -35.78 10.10
N LEU A 633 2.86 -34.81 9.27
CA LEU A 633 2.51 -35.05 7.87
C LEU A 633 3.75 -35.07 6.96
N PRO A 634 3.78 -35.97 5.95
CA PRO A 634 4.76 -35.91 4.87
C PRO A 634 4.70 -34.57 4.12
N PRO A 635 5.83 -34.04 3.58
CA PRO A 635 5.87 -32.76 2.88
C PRO A 635 4.86 -32.62 1.73
N GLU A 636 4.53 -33.71 1.04
CA GLU A 636 3.55 -33.71 -0.05
C GLU A 636 2.10 -33.49 0.41
N GLN A 637 1.78 -33.75 1.69
CA GLN A 637 0.44 -33.56 2.27
C GLN A 637 0.30 -32.23 3.02
N GLN A 638 1.42 -31.56 3.34
CA GLN A 638 1.43 -30.28 4.04
C GLN A 638 0.68 -29.15 3.30
N PRO A 639 0.77 -28.99 1.96
CA PRO A 639 0.03 -27.96 1.25
C PRO A 639 -1.49 -28.08 1.39
N ASP A 640 -2.01 -29.31 1.39
CA ASP A 640 -3.45 -29.57 1.59
C ASP A 640 -3.87 -29.19 3.00
N PHE A 641 -3.08 -29.54 4.01
CA PHE A 641 -3.33 -29.14 5.39
C PHE A 641 -3.32 -27.62 5.56
N VAL A 642 -2.36 -26.91 4.95
CA VAL A 642 -2.27 -25.44 5.00
C VAL A 642 -3.49 -24.81 4.30
N ARG A 643 -3.95 -25.35 3.17
CA ARG A 643 -5.18 -24.89 2.51
C ARG A 643 -6.38 -25.03 3.44
N MET A 644 -6.58 -26.20 4.03
CA MET A 644 -7.66 -26.46 5.00
C MET A 644 -7.57 -25.52 6.21
N PHE A 645 -6.35 -25.29 6.72
CA PHE A 645 -6.09 -24.41 7.85
C PHE A 645 -6.61 -22.99 7.60
N TRP A 646 -6.36 -22.44 6.40
CA TRP A 646 -6.81 -21.10 6.04
C TRP A 646 -8.29 -21.04 5.72
N GLN A 647 -8.85 -22.03 5.02
CA GLN A 647 -10.29 -22.07 4.71
C GLN A 647 -11.15 -22.13 5.98
N ARG A 648 -10.69 -22.84 7.01
CA ARG A 648 -11.35 -22.86 8.34
C ARG A 648 -11.35 -21.52 9.07
N ARG A 649 -10.46 -20.62 8.68
CA ARG A 649 -10.28 -19.29 9.29
C ARG A 649 -10.68 -18.17 8.32
N ASP A 650 -11.41 -18.52 7.27
CA ASP A 650 -11.92 -17.59 6.27
C ASP A 650 -13.15 -16.86 6.82
N PRO A 651 -13.11 -15.54 7.03
CA PRO A 651 -14.29 -14.81 7.47
C PRO A 651 -15.33 -14.64 6.35
N THR A 652 -14.95 -14.75 5.07
CA THR A 652 -15.86 -14.60 3.93
C THR A 652 -15.84 -15.83 3.03
N PRO A 653 -16.31 -16.99 3.53
CA PRO A 653 -16.13 -18.27 2.85
C PRO A 653 -16.77 -18.32 1.46
N ALA A 654 -17.76 -17.46 1.16
CA ALA A 654 -18.39 -17.41 -0.16
C ALA A 654 -17.56 -16.68 -1.22
N THR A 655 -16.54 -15.91 -0.81
CA THR A 655 -15.62 -15.29 -1.76
C THR A 655 -14.44 -16.22 -2.08
N PRO A 656 -13.83 -16.14 -3.27
CA PRO A 656 -12.60 -16.90 -3.58
C PRO A 656 -11.39 -16.52 -2.71
N SER A 657 -11.39 -15.30 -2.18
CA SER A 657 -10.29 -14.74 -1.42
C SER A 657 -10.39 -15.05 0.07
N ASN A 658 -9.28 -14.91 0.79
CA ASN A 658 -9.22 -15.19 2.22
C ASN A 658 -8.53 -14.02 2.93
N GLU A 659 -9.33 -13.22 3.65
CA GLU A 659 -8.87 -11.99 4.32
C GLU A 659 -7.87 -12.30 5.42
N ARG A 660 -8.09 -13.40 6.16
CA ARG A 660 -7.22 -13.82 7.26
C ARG A 660 -5.83 -14.23 6.77
N LEU A 661 -5.74 -14.88 5.62
CA LEU A 661 -4.49 -15.24 4.96
C LEU A 661 -3.74 -13.98 4.50
N VAL A 662 -4.44 -13.03 3.88
CA VAL A 662 -3.84 -11.73 3.51
C VAL A 662 -3.31 -11.00 4.75
N GLU A 663 -4.09 -11.00 5.83
CA GLU A 663 -3.66 -10.43 7.11
C GLU A 663 -2.43 -11.14 7.69
N HIS A 664 -2.34 -12.46 7.57
CA HIS A 664 -1.16 -13.20 7.98
C HIS A 664 0.09 -12.72 7.23
N TYR A 665 0.02 -12.64 5.90
CA TYR A 665 1.12 -12.14 5.09
C TYR A 665 1.52 -10.72 5.49
N ARG A 666 0.54 -9.84 5.70
CA ARG A 666 0.78 -8.48 6.19
C ARG A 666 1.53 -8.49 7.52
N ARG A 667 1.09 -9.29 8.49
CA ARG A 667 1.68 -9.36 9.84
C ARG A 667 3.10 -9.91 9.82
N VAL A 668 3.36 -10.95 9.03
CA VAL A 668 4.71 -11.53 8.89
C VAL A 668 5.67 -10.53 8.26
N LEU A 669 5.28 -9.89 7.16
CA LEU A 669 6.09 -8.85 6.52
C LEU A 669 6.38 -7.67 7.46
N TYR A 670 5.36 -7.22 8.21
CA TYR A 670 5.55 -6.18 9.23
C TYR A 670 6.52 -6.63 10.33
N ALA A 671 6.41 -7.88 10.79
CA ALA A 671 7.30 -8.40 11.82
C ALA A 671 8.77 -8.47 11.35
N MET A 672 9.00 -8.91 10.11
CA MET A 672 10.32 -8.89 9.47
C MET A 672 10.89 -7.47 9.40
N GLN A 673 10.07 -6.48 9.08
CA GLN A 673 10.50 -5.09 8.94
C GLN A 673 10.79 -4.40 10.28
N HIS A 674 9.97 -4.65 11.30
CA HIS A 674 9.98 -3.86 12.54
C HIS A 674 10.57 -4.57 13.76
N PHE A 675 10.67 -5.90 13.73
CA PHE A 675 11.12 -6.70 14.88
C PHE A 675 12.32 -7.60 14.58
N SER A 676 12.93 -7.51 13.39
CA SER A 676 14.17 -8.24 13.07
C SER A 676 15.41 -7.61 13.71
N SER A 677 16.28 -8.44 14.29
CA SER A 677 17.60 -8.06 14.81
C SER A 677 18.73 -8.86 14.15
N GLY A 678 19.06 -8.52 12.91
CA GLY A 678 20.25 -9.01 12.21
C GLY A 678 20.19 -10.48 11.77
N GLN A 679 20.19 -11.43 12.70
CA GLN A 679 20.27 -12.88 12.44
C GLN A 679 18.94 -13.64 12.62
N LYS A 680 17.94 -13.04 13.25
CA LYS A 680 16.61 -13.66 13.43
C LYS A 680 15.57 -12.97 12.54
N PRO A 681 14.59 -13.72 12.00
CA PRO A 681 13.54 -13.12 11.16
C PRO A 681 12.71 -12.09 11.95
N TRP A 682 12.51 -12.32 13.25
CA TRP A 682 12.00 -11.35 14.23
C TRP A 682 12.31 -11.78 15.67
N ASP A 683 12.18 -10.86 16.62
CA ASP A 683 12.27 -11.11 18.06
C ASP A 683 10.89 -11.49 18.67
N LYS A 684 10.78 -11.60 20.01
CA LYS A 684 9.53 -12.04 20.65
C LYS A 684 8.32 -11.13 20.38
N ARG A 685 8.54 -9.86 20.07
CA ARG A 685 7.46 -8.95 19.69
C ARG A 685 6.86 -9.37 18.36
N GLY A 686 7.68 -9.80 17.40
CA GLY A 686 7.22 -10.30 16.11
C GLY A 686 6.36 -11.56 16.22
N GLU A 687 6.76 -12.52 17.07
CA GLU A 687 5.95 -13.73 17.32
C GLU A 687 4.55 -13.39 17.83
N ILE A 688 4.46 -12.42 18.76
CA ILE A 688 3.20 -12.01 19.37
C ILE A 688 2.36 -11.18 18.41
N TYR A 689 2.99 -10.30 17.64
CA TYR A 689 2.31 -9.50 16.64
C TYR A 689 1.74 -10.36 15.51
N ILE A 690 2.43 -11.41 15.07
CA ILE A 690 1.89 -12.36 14.07
C ILE A 690 0.62 -13.04 14.60
N ARG A 691 0.62 -13.45 15.88
CA ARG A 691 -0.53 -14.10 16.54
C ARG A 691 -1.72 -13.17 16.72
N TYR A 692 -1.50 -11.99 17.28
CA TYR A 692 -2.58 -11.15 17.79
C TYR A 692 -2.74 -9.79 17.10
N GLY A 693 -1.84 -9.44 16.18
CA GLY A 693 -1.86 -8.18 15.46
C GLY A 693 -1.43 -7.00 16.32
N GLU A 694 -1.97 -5.83 16.00
CA GLU A 694 -1.71 -4.59 16.72
C GLU A 694 -2.27 -4.64 18.15
N PRO A 695 -1.46 -4.29 19.17
CA PRO A 695 -1.97 -4.16 20.54
C PRO A 695 -2.83 -2.91 20.70
N ALA A 696 -3.86 -2.99 21.53
CA ALA A 696 -4.71 -1.84 21.87
C ALA A 696 -3.95 -0.75 22.63
N HIS A 697 -2.89 -1.13 23.37
CA HIS A 697 -1.98 -0.18 24.00
C HIS A 697 -0.54 -0.68 23.98
N LYS A 698 0.39 0.26 23.80
CA LYS A 698 1.84 0.05 23.81
C LYS A 698 2.53 1.21 24.52
N SER A 699 3.41 0.90 25.48
CA SER A 699 4.25 1.87 26.18
C SER A 699 5.69 1.34 26.29
N ARG A 700 6.68 2.23 26.36
CA ARG A 700 8.11 1.86 26.38
C ARG A 700 8.94 2.88 27.16
N ALA A 701 10.17 2.49 27.53
CA ALA A 701 11.04 3.28 28.40
C ALA A 701 11.26 4.74 27.95
N GLY A 702 11.44 4.99 26.66
CA GLY A 702 11.67 6.33 26.09
C GLY A 702 10.42 7.08 25.64
N ASP A 703 9.24 6.50 25.78
CA ASP A 703 7.94 7.03 25.31
C ASP A 703 6.84 6.39 26.16
N VAL A 704 6.75 6.84 27.41
CA VAL A 704 5.84 6.30 28.42
C VAL A 704 4.45 6.87 28.19
N ARG A 705 3.48 6.01 27.88
CA ARG A 705 2.11 6.42 27.56
C ARG A 705 1.16 6.19 28.72
N TYR A 706 0.63 7.27 29.28
CA TYR A 706 -0.32 7.22 30.40
C TYR A 706 -1.79 7.16 29.95
N GLU A 707 -2.09 7.67 28.75
CA GLU A 707 -3.43 7.62 28.16
C GLU A 707 -3.76 6.21 27.67
N MET A 708 -4.95 5.74 28.04
CA MET A 708 -5.42 4.38 27.77
C MET A 708 -6.88 4.39 27.37
N ASP A 709 -7.23 3.53 26.43
CA ASP A 709 -8.60 3.18 26.12
C ASP A 709 -9.30 2.57 27.37
N PRO A 710 -10.61 2.82 27.60
CA PRO A 710 -11.32 2.24 28.74
C PRO A 710 -11.16 0.72 28.88
N ASP A 711 -11.07 -0.03 27.79
CA ASP A 711 -10.92 -1.48 27.81
C ASP A 711 -9.53 -1.88 28.31
N VAL A 712 -8.51 -1.11 27.91
CA VAL A 712 -7.12 -1.26 28.39
C VAL A 712 -7.03 -0.94 29.89
N VAL A 713 -7.73 0.11 30.35
CA VAL A 713 -7.80 0.47 31.77
C VAL A 713 -8.41 -0.67 32.59
N ARG A 714 -9.53 -1.25 32.14
CA ARG A 714 -10.16 -2.40 32.82
C ARG A 714 -9.21 -3.60 32.93
N VAL A 715 -8.41 -3.86 31.89
CA VAL A 715 -7.39 -4.92 31.95
C VAL A 715 -6.33 -4.61 33.01
N LYS A 716 -5.78 -3.40 33.00
CA LYS A 716 -4.77 -2.96 33.99
C LYS A 716 -5.30 -3.06 35.42
N GLU A 717 -6.50 -2.54 35.67
CA GLU A 717 -7.15 -2.55 36.99
C GLU A 717 -7.33 -3.97 37.51
N ARG A 718 -7.88 -4.87 36.69
CA ARG A 718 -8.04 -6.28 37.06
C ARG A 718 -6.70 -6.96 37.35
N LEU A 719 -5.68 -6.71 36.54
CA LEU A 719 -4.35 -7.28 36.75
C LEU A 719 -3.72 -6.73 38.04
N TRP A 720 -3.90 -5.44 38.34
CA TRP A 720 -3.41 -4.79 39.55
C TRP A 720 -4.13 -5.27 40.82
N MET A 721 -5.47 -5.36 40.79
CA MET A 721 -6.27 -5.89 41.90
C MET A 721 -5.94 -7.35 42.23
N GLY A 722 -5.41 -8.09 41.25
CA GLY A 722 -4.96 -9.48 41.42
C GLY A 722 -3.59 -9.64 42.09
N LEU A 723 -2.98 -8.56 42.62
CA LEU A 723 -1.67 -8.57 43.28
C LEU A 723 -1.79 -8.34 44.79
N THR A 724 -0.79 -8.82 45.54
CA THR A 724 -0.68 -8.55 46.99
C THR A 724 -0.22 -7.11 47.27
N PRO A 725 -0.51 -6.55 48.45
CA PRO A 725 -0.01 -5.23 48.86
C PRO A 725 1.52 -5.11 48.78
N GLU A 726 2.26 -6.18 49.07
CA GLU A 726 3.72 -6.23 48.97
C GLU A 726 4.19 -6.14 47.51
N ALA A 727 3.46 -6.77 46.58
CA ALA A 727 3.72 -6.67 45.15
C ALA A 727 3.43 -5.26 44.62
N HIS A 728 2.38 -4.58 45.11
CA HIS A 728 2.11 -3.17 44.78
C HIS A 728 3.28 -2.28 45.20
N LYS A 729 3.76 -2.43 46.43
CA LYS A 729 4.92 -1.68 46.95
C LYS A 729 6.18 -1.93 46.12
N GLU A 730 6.39 -3.17 45.66
CA GLU A 730 7.53 -3.52 44.81
C GLU A 730 7.48 -2.84 43.44
N ILE A 731 6.32 -2.84 42.77
CA ILE A 731 6.13 -2.14 41.50
C ILE A 731 6.38 -0.63 41.70
N ILE A 732 5.80 -0.02 42.72
CA ILE A 732 5.95 1.41 43.01
C ILE A 732 7.42 1.78 43.29
N ALA A 733 8.13 0.97 44.08
CA ALA A 733 9.55 1.20 44.38
C ALA A 733 10.44 1.13 43.14
N ARG A 734 10.13 0.22 42.20
CA ARG A 734 10.86 0.09 40.92
C ARG A 734 10.52 1.23 39.96
N MET A 735 9.27 1.70 39.90
CA MET A 735 8.87 2.87 39.12
C MET A 735 9.62 4.14 39.55
N GLY A 736 9.86 4.33 40.85
CA GLY A 736 10.66 5.44 41.36
C GLY A 736 12.08 5.48 40.74
N ARG A 737 12.69 4.32 40.53
CA ARG A 737 14.01 4.18 39.87
C ARG A 737 13.95 4.33 38.35
N LEU A 738 12.79 4.08 37.74
CA LEU A 738 12.57 4.33 36.31
C LEU A 738 12.42 5.84 36.02
N ARG A 739 11.81 6.61 36.93
CA ARG A 739 11.62 8.07 36.80
C ARG A 739 12.89 8.90 37.05
N THR A 740 13.84 8.44 37.86
CA THR A 740 15.05 9.20 38.23
C THR A 740 16.22 9.07 37.26
N SER A 741 16.13 8.24 36.20
CA SER A 741 17.22 8.05 35.23
C SER A 741 17.30 9.10 34.12
N THR A 742 16.40 10.09 34.09
CA THR A 742 16.35 11.14 33.05
C THR A 742 17.02 12.47 33.40
N ARG A 743 17.71 12.60 34.56
CA ARG A 743 18.60 13.73 34.81
C ARG A 743 19.82 13.29 35.60
N ASP A 744 21.00 13.49 35.01
CA ASP A 744 22.23 13.69 35.77
C ASP A 744 21.98 14.76 36.84
N VAL A 745 22.05 14.36 38.11
CA VAL A 745 22.18 15.30 39.22
C VAL A 745 23.42 14.90 39.99
N GLN A 746 24.47 15.70 39.84
CA GLN A 746 25.66 15.64 40.68
C GLN A 746 25.24 15.83 42.14
N TYR A 747 25.67 14.91 42.99
CA TYR A 747 25.47 14.97 44.44
C TYR A 747 26.53 15.88 45.06
N GLN A 748 26.11 16.99 45.68
CA GLN A 748 26.88 17.70 46.69
C GLN A 748 25.96 18.15 47.82
N GLY A 749 26.33 17.82 49.06
CA GLY A 749 25.83 18.50 50.27
C GLY A 749 25.05 17.61 51.25
N GLU A 750 25.65 17.43 52.43
CA GLU A 750 25.03 16.89 53.65
C GLU A 750 24.05 17.92 54.24
N ASP A 751 22.78 17.55 54.35
CA ASP A 751 21.90 17.80 55.51
C ASP A 751 20.43 17.59 55.10
N ALA A 752 19.71 16.84 55.93
CA ALA A 752 18.31 16.53 55.76
C ALA A 752 17.43 17.72 56.19
N GLY A 753 16.43 18.07 55.38
CA GLY A 753 15.37 18.99 55.79
C GLY A 753 14.39 19.30 54.66
N ASP A 754 13.18 18.72 54.77
CA ASP A 754 11.91 19.14 54.16
C ASP A 754 11.85 19.39 52.64
N LEU A 755 11.37 18.39 51.90
CA LEU A 755 10.88 18.58 50.54
C LEU A 755 9.41 19.03 50.58
N ILE A 756 9.19 20.34 50.49
CA ILE A 756 7.89 20.93 50.19
C ILE A 756 7.57 20.62 48.72
N VAL A 757 6.64 19.70 48.48
CA VAL A 757 6.05 19.49 47.15
C VAL A 757 5.00 20.58 46.96
N SER A 758 5.38 21.66 46.26
CA SER A 758 4.44 22.64 45.74
C SER A 758 4.15 22.32 44.27
N ASP A 759 2.86 22.13 44.01
CA ASP A 759 2.11 22.38 42.78
C ASP A 759 2.87 22.30 41.45
N PHE A 760 2.56 21.25 40.69
CA PHE A 760 2.74 21.28 39.23
C PHE A 760 1.38 21.23 38.57
N GLU A 761 0.98 22.41 38.10
CA GLU A 761 -0.13 22.66 37.21
C GLU A 761 -0.04 21.79 35.95
N SER A 762 -1.20 21.29 35.53
CA SER A 762 -1.52 20.85 34.19
C SER A 762 -1.07 21.84 33.11
N ILE A 763 -0.73 21.32 31.92
CA ILE A 763 -0.60 21.93 30.55
C ILE A 763 0.67 21.28 29.93
N ASP A 764 0.66 20.56 28.81
CA ASP A 764 -0.02 20.77 27.52
C ASP A 764 -0.78 19.54 27.01
N TYR A 765 -2.06 19.75 26.72
CA TYR A 765 -2.88 18.96 25.81
C TYR A 765 -2.70 19.53 24.41
N GLU A 766 -2.03 18.80 23.51
CA GLU A 766 -2.31 18.82 22.05
C GLU A 766 -1.40 17.83 21.29
N LEU A 767 -2.03 17.05 20.40
CA LEU A 767 -1.47 16.43 19.19
C LEU A 767 -0.58 15.18 19.34
N ASN A 768 -1.25 14.02 19.38
CA ASN A 768 -0.67 12.70 19.12
C ASN A 768 -0.92 12.26 17.65
N PRO A 769 0.09 12.28 16.75
CA PRO A 769 -0.08 11.93 15.34
C PRO A 769 -0.12 10.41 15.04
N ASN A 770 -0.18 9.55 16.06
CA ASN A 770 -0.34 8.09 15.91
C ASN A 770 -1.76 7.58 16.24
N ARG A 771 -2.75 8.45 16.43
CA ARG A 771 -4.17 8.07 16.33
C ARG A 771 -4.59 8.15 14.86
N THR A 772 -4.52 7.04 14.15
CA THR A 772 -5.36 6.74 12.99
C THR A 772 -5.09 5.30 12.60
N PHE A 773 -5.76 4.37 13.28
CA PHE A 773 -6.28 3.11 12.73
C PHE A 773 -7.29 2.62 13.78
N PHE A 774 -8.54 2.42 13.34
CA PHE A 774 -9.76 2.09 14.12
C PHE A 774 -10.47 3.28 14.77
N GLY A 775 -11.67 3.57 14.25
CA GLY A 775 -12.55 4.65 14.69
C GLY A 775 -13.45 5.16 13.57
N GLY A 776 -14.26 4.27 12.99
CA GLY A 776 -15.45 4.65 12.24
C GLY A 776 -16.65 4.05 12.97
N GLY A 777 -17.59 4.90 13.40
CA GLY A 777 -18.94 4.51 13.77
C GLY A 777 -19.15 3.95 15.19
N ALA A 778 -19.49 4.82 16.14
CA ALA A 778 -20.53 4.52 17.12
C ALA A 778 -20.97 5.83 17.79
N ASP A 779 -22.03 6.41 17.25
CA ASP A 779 -22.89 7.35 17.98
C ASP A 779 -23.47 6.62 19.21
N ARG A 780 -23.22 7.16 20.40
CA ARG A 780 -24.13 7.03 21.55
C ARG A 780 -24.19 8.37 22.26
N ASN A 781 -25.25 9.10 21.95
CA ASN A 781 -25.73 10.25 22.71
C ASN A 781 -26.43 9.75 23.98
N ASP A 782 -26.04 10.27 25.14
CA ASP A 782 -26.90 10.91 26.15
C ASP A 782 -26.33 10.77 27.58
N GLY A 783 -26.24 11.90 28.28
CA GLY A 783 -26.62 11.94 29.70
C GLY A 783 -25.60 12.42 30.73
N LYS A 784 -25.45 13.74 30.82
CA LYS A 784 -25.45 14.58 32.04
C LYS A 784 -24.34 14.44 33.11
N TYR A 785 -23.70 15.60 33.32
CA TYR A 785 -23.13 16.09 34.58
C TYR A 785 -23.88 15.65 35.84
N TYR A 786 -23.13 15.19 36.84
CA TYR A 786 -23.46 15.41 38.26
C TYR A 786 -22.19 15.78 39.03
N ASP A 787 -22.24 16.97 39.63
CA ASP A 787 -21.36 17.48 40.68
C ASP A 787 -21.71 16.86 42.04
N ASP A 788 -20.69 16.80 42.90
CA ASP A 788 -20.68 16.75 44.37
C ASP A 788 -21.44 15.63 45.12
N VAL A 789 -20.68 14.65 45.64
CA VAL A 789 -20.69 14.29 47.08
C VAL A 789 -19.28 13.89 47.56
N GLN A 790 -18.89 14.50 48.68
CA GLN A 790 -17.65 14.51 49.43
C GLN A 790 -16.98 13.16 49.82
N ASP A 791 -15.63 13.22 49.78
CA ASP A 791 -14.65 12.70 50.76
C ASP A 791 -14.88 11.32 51.40
N SER A 792 -14.38 10.25 50.74
CA SER A 792 -13.78 9.09 51.44
C SER A 792 -12.89 8.16 50.57
N HIS A 793 -12.49 8.55 49.35
CA HIS A 793 -11.80 7.64 48.42
C HIS A 793 -10.37 8.01 48.00
N ARG A 794 -9.74 9.01 48.64
CA ARG A 794 -8.40 9.52 48.23
C ARG A 794 -7.24 8.50 48.30
N ASP A 795 -7.36 7.39 49.02
CA ASP A 795 -6.31 6.34 49.07
C ASP A 795 -6.44 5.23 48.00
N ARG A 796 -7.56 5.14 47.26
CA ARG A 796 -7.70 4.14 46.17
C ARG A 796 -7.10 4.59 44.83
N ASP A 797 -7.04 5.90 44.58
CA ASP A 797 -6.65 6.45 43.26
C ASP A 797 -5.19 6.87 43.12
N ALA A 798 -4.48 7.14 44.22
CA ALA A 798 -3.09 7.64 44.17
C ALA A 798 -2.09 6.62 43.60
N GLY A 799 -2.38 5.31 43.72
CA GLY A 799 -1.54 4.23 43.17
C GLY A 799 -1.83 3.91 41.70
N MET A 800 -3.10 3.92 41.29
CA MET A 800 -3.54 3.46 39.96
C MET A 800 -3.22 4.45 38.84
N THR A 801 -3.33 5.75 39.09
CA THR A 801 -2.95 6.79 38.11
C THR A 801 -1.46 6.73 37.75
N ASN A 802 -0.61 6.35 38.71
CA ASN A 802 0.84 6.27 38.53
C ASN A 802 1.32 5.05 37.73
N ILE A 803 0.57 3.94 37.69
CA ILE A 803 0.98 2.69 37.00
C ILE A 803 0.52 2.60 35.54
N ARG A 804 -0.38 3.49 35.07
CA ARG A 804 -0.89 3.44 33.68
C ARG A 804 0.27 3.49 32.67
N GLY A 805 1.31 4.28 32.92
CA GLY A 805 2.48 4.33 32.03
C GLY A 805 3.37 3.09 32.00
N PHE A 806 3.34 2.23 33.02
CA PHE A 806 4.42 1.28 33.33
C PHE A 806 3.94 -0.19 33.32
N PRO A 807 4.84 -1.15 33.07
CA PRO A 807 4.49 -2.57 33.12
C PRO A 807 4.12 -2.99 34.55
N ILE A 808 3.17 -3.91 34.67
CA ILE A 808 2.80 -4.58 35.92
C ILE A 808 3.88 -5.58 36.32
N PHE A 809 4.45 -6.30 35.34
CA PHE A 809 5.58 -7.18 35.64
C PHE A 809 6.80 -6.32 36.00
N PRO A 810 7.42 -6.53 37.18
CA PRO A 810 8.55 -5.74 37.63
C PRO A 810 9.75 -5.90 36.69
N ILE A 811 10.40 -4.79 36.38
CA ILE A 811 11.61 -4.72 35.57
C ILE A 811 12.74 -4.07 36.39
N ASP A 812 13.98 -4.42 36.07
CA ASP A 812 15.16 -3.82 36.70
C ASP A 812 15.43 -2.42 36.12
N GLY A 813 15.89 -1.50 36.97
CA GLY A 813 16.17 -0.11 36.58
C GLY A 813 17.37 -0.02 35.63
N GLY A 814 17.22 0.74 34.54
CA GLY A 814 18.26 0.90 33.50
C GLY A 814 18.08 -0.02 32.29
N THR A 815 17.21 -1.02 32.35
CA THR A 815 16.89 -1.89 31.21
C THR A 815 15.88 -1.21 30.28
N ASN A 816 16.13 -1.23 28.97
CA ASN A 816 15.16 -0.74 28.00
C ASN A 816 13.99 -1.74 27.89
N TRP A 817 12.76 -1.24 28.00
CA TRP A 817 11.55 -2.07 28.10
C TRP A 817 10.44 -1.57 27.19
N GLU A 818 9.55 -2.48 26.83
CA GLU A 818 8.32 -2.24 26.08
C GLU A 818 7.24 -3.18 26.61
N TYR A 819 5.99 -2.74 26.73
CA TYR A 819 4.89 -3.65 27.04
C TYR A 819 3.64 -3.34 26.21
N TRP A 820 2.87 -4.39 25.96
CA TRP A 820 1.66 -4.39 25.13
C TRP A 820 0.46 -4.88 25.93
N ILE A 821 -0.72 -4.35 25.64
CA ILE A 821 -2.00 -4.82 26.19
C ILE A 821 -2.94 -5.24 25.07
N TYR A 822 -3.52 -6.42 25.24
CA TYR A 822 -4.56 -6.98 24.39
C TYR A 822 -5.81 -7.27 25.23
N PRO A 823 -6.86 -6.44 25.17
CA PRO A 823 -8.07 -6.64 25.96
C PRO A 823 -8.88 -7.86 25.52
N ASP A 824 -8.89 -8.16 24.22
CA ASP A 824 -9.66 -9.26 23.62
C ASP A 824 -8.95 -10.61 23.64
N VAL A 825 -7.76 -10.72 24.23
CA VAL A 825 -6.99 -11.98 24.26
C VAL A 825 -7.03 -12.56 25.67
N ALA A 826 -7.55 -13.79 25.81
CA ALA A 826 -7.55 -14.55 27.06
C ALA A 826 -8.10 -13.76 28.28
N GLY A 827 -9.17 -12.98 28.06
CA GLY A 827 -9.80 -12.13 29.08
C GLY A 827 -8.97 -10.90 29.48
N GLY A 828 -8.07 -10.45 28.60
CA GLY A 828 -7.17 -9.33 28.81
C GLY A 828 -5.78 -9.77 29.27
N ILE A 829 -4.76 -9.49 28.47
CA ILE A 829 -3.36 -9.76 28.83
C ILE A 829 -2.50 -8.52 28.71
N GLU A 830 -1.46 -8.48 29.55
CA GLU A 830 -0.31 -7.61 29.38
C GLU A 830 0.91 -8.48 29.08
N VAL A 831 1.70 -8.08 28.09
CA VAL A 831 2.95 -8.74 27.74
C VAL A 831 4.09 -7.74 27.80
N VAL A 832 5.11 -8.08 28.58
CA VAL A 832 6.27 -7.21 28.85
C VAL A 832 7.49 -7.80 28.18
N PHE A 833 8.32 -6.92 27.62
CA PHE A 833 9.55 -7.23 26.90
C PHE A 833 10.70 -6.37 27.42
N THR A 834 11.90 -6.92 27.39
CA THR A 834 13.15 -6.19 27.66
C THR A 834 14.17 -6.41 26.56
N ALA A 835 14.97 -5.39 26.28
CA ALA A 835 16.05 -5.50 25.30
C ALA A 835 17.17 -6.41 25.83
N LEU A 836 17.66 -7.32 24.99
CA LEU A 836 18.78 -8.23 25.27
C LEU A 836 20.14 -7.51 25.30
N ASP A 837 20.28 -6.44 24.52
CA ASP A 837 21.46 -5.57 24.51
C ASP A 837 21.10 -4.14 24.05
N SER A 838 22.09 -3.23 24.03
CA SER A 838 21.91 -1.85 23.56
C SER A 838 21.78 -1.72 22.03
N ARG A 839 21.88 -2.81 21.27
CA ARG A 839 21.99 -2.85 19.80
C ARG A 839 20.92 -3.68 19.08
N GLY A 840 20.01 -4.36 19.79
CA GLY A 840 18.70 -4.79 19.29
C GLY A 840 18.36 -6.29 19.46
N GLY A 841 17.19 -6.52 20.05
CA GLY A 841 16.47 -7.80 20.16
C GLY A 841 15.68 -7.82 21.48
N PHE A 842 14.35 -7.94 21.43
CA PHE A 842 13.53 -8.02 22.64
C PHE A 842 13.11 -9.45 22.96
N ASP A 843 13.24 -9.83 24.22
CA ASP A 843 12.76 -11.10 24.77
C ASP A 843 11.90 -10.82 26.03
N PHE A 844 11.34 -11.87 26.61
CA PHE A 844 10.68 -11.77 27.91
C PHE A 844 11.70 -11.41 29.00
N PRO A 845 11.33 -10.53 29.94
CA PRO A 845 12.20 -10.15 31.04
C PRO A 845 12.57 -11.33 31.93
N ASP A 846 13.83 -11.34 32.38
CA ASP A 846 14.28 -12.22 33.44
C ASP A 846 13.57 -11.91 34.77
N MET A 847 13.62 -12.87 35.69
CA MET A 847 13.12 -12.65 37.04
C MET A 847 13.95 -11.55 37.73
N PRO A 848 13.31 -10.56 38.35
CA PRO A 848 14.01 -9.46 38.99
C PRO A 848 14.95 -9.94 40.11
N GLN A 849 16.18 -9.41 40.17
CA GLN A 849 17.17 -9.79 41.20
C GLN A 849 17.26 -8.73 42.33
N GLY A 850 17.26 -9.16 43.60
CA GLY A 850 17.38 -8.26 44.77
C GLY A 850 17.28 -8.94 46.14
N ARG A 851 18.02 -8.40 47.14
CA ARG A 851 18.51 -9.11 48.35
C ARG A 851 17.51 -9.48 49.47
N VAL A 852 16.31 -8.90 49.58
CA VAL A 852 15.41 -9.20 50.74
C VAL A 852 13.91 -9.35 50.39
N LEU A 853 13.45 -8.90 49.21
CA LEU A 853 12.01 -8.87 48.88
C LEU A 853 11.61 -9.73 47.66
N SER A 854 12.58 -10.25 46.89
CA SER A 854 12.34 -11.11 45.73
C SER A 854 11.90 -12.53 46.11
N THR A 855 12.27 -13.01 47.30
CA THR A 855 11.92 -14.35 47.81
C THR A 855 10.46 -14.45 48.27
N PHE A 856 9.89 -13.39 48.88
CA PHE A 856 8.51 -13.40 49.39
C PHE A 856 7.47 -13.39 48.25
N ASN A 857 7.73 -12.60 47.19
CA ASN A 857 6.86 -12.51 46.01
C ASN A 857 7.29 -13.45 44.86
N GLN A 858 8.25 -14.36 45.07
CA GLN A 858 8.82 -15.17 44.00
C GLN A 858 7.76 -16.03 43.30
N SER A 859 6.83 -16.62 44.07
CA SER A 859 5.74 -17.43 43.55
C SER A 859 4.73 -16.61 42.74
N GLN A 860 4.39 -15.40 43.20
CA GLN A 860 3.54 -14.42 42.52
C GLN A 860 4.13 -14.08 41.14
N TRP A 861 5.38 -13.61 41.10
CA TRP A 861 6.02 -13.20 39.86
C TRP A 861 6.29 -14.39 38.93
N THR A 862 6.61 -15.56 39.47
CA THR A 862 6.73 -16.80 38.66
C THR A 862 5.44 -17.10 37.91
N ALA A 863 4.27 -16.94 38.54
CA ALA A 863 2.98 -17.15 37.89
C ALA A 863 2.63 -16.06 36.87
N LYS A 864 3.14 -14.83 37.04
CA LYS A 864 2.90 -13.67 36.17
C LYS A 864 3.97 -13.43 35.13
N ARG A 865 5.00 -14.29 35.05
CA ARG A 865 6.05 -14.22 34.03
C ARG A 865 5.45 -14.10 32.62
N PRO A 866 5.96 -13.20 31.77
CA PRO A 866 5.41 -13.01 30.43
C PRO A 866 5.36 -14.29 29.58
N ASP A 867 6.34 -15.18 29.68
CA ASP A 867 6.31 -16.50 29.00
C ASP A 867 5.13 -17.37 29.45
N ARG A 868 4.75 -17.34 30.74
CA ARG A 868 3.60 -18.08 31.27
C ARG A 868 2.27 -17.44 30.94
N VAL A 869 2.21 -16.11 30.97
CA VAL A 869 1.04 -15.35 30.51
C VAL A 869 0.75 -15.70 29.06
N MET A 870 1.78 -15.73 28.22
CA MET A 870 1.70 -16.10 26.82
C MET A 870 1.35 -17.57 26.61
N ALA A 871 1.98 -18.51 27.33
CA ALA A 871 1.64 -19.92 27.24
C ALA A 871 0.19 -20.20 27.65
N ARG A 872 -0.34 -19.47 28.64
CA ARG A 872 -1.76 -19.54 29.01
C ARG A 872 -2.65 -18.95 27.91
N ALA A 873 -2.30 -17.77 27.39
CA ALA A 873 -3.04 -17.11 26.32
C ALA A 873 -3.15 -18.03 25.09
N VAL A 874 -2.02 -18.57 24.60
CA VAL A 874 -2.00 -19.46 23.43
C VAL A 874 -2.83 -20.74 23.63
N ARG A 875 -2.90 -21.27 24.86
CA ARG A 875 -3.75 -22.43 25.17
C ARG A 875 -5.25 -22.10 25.18
N GLN A 876 -5.62 -20.88 25.55
CA GLN A 876 -7.01 -20.44 25.61
C GLN A 876 -7.49 -19.91 24.26
N GLN A 877 -6.61 -19.22 23.54
CA GLN A 877 -6.86 -18.51 22.29
C GLN A 877 -5.54 -18.36 21.53
N SER A 878 -5.29 -19.24 20.56
CA SER A 878 -3.98 -19.35 19.90
C SER A 878 -3.63 -18.15 19.00
N GLU A 879 -4.65 -17.47 18.48
CA GLU A 879 -4.58 -16.30 17.59
C GLU A 879 -5.87 -15.48 17.66
N ILE A 880 -5.84 -14.25 17.13
CA ILE A 880 -7.04 -13.43 16.93
C ILE A 880 -6.97 -12.68 15.60
N TYR A 881 -8.13 -12.66 14.93
CA TYR A 881 -8.41 -11.80 13.79
C TYR A 881 -9.88 -11.40 13.81
N ARG A 882 -10.14 -10.10 13.67
CA ARG A 882 -11.48 -9.56 13.43
C ARG A 882 -11.45 -8.86 12.07
N PRO A 883 -12.38 -9.19 11.16
CA PRO A 883 -12.56 -8.42 9.93
C PRO A 883 -12.80 -6.94 10.22
N VAL A 884 -12.51 -6.07 9.25
CA VAL A 884 -12.73 -4.62 9.38
C VAL A 884 -14.19 -4.29 9.00
N THR A 885 -15.13 -4.93 9.69
CA THR A 885 -16.58 -4.80 9.52
C THR A 885 -17.25 -4.80 10.89
N ASP A 886 -18.40 -4.14 10.97
CA ASP A 886 -19.28 -4.24 12.13
C ASP A 886 -20.11 -5.53 12.05
N ASP A 887 -20.52 -6.07 13.19
CA ASP A 887 -21.24 -7.34 13.24
C ASP A 887 -22.70 -7.18 12.76
N LEU A 888 -23.12 -8.08 11.86
CA LEU A 888 -24.53 -8.26 11.47
C LEU A 888 -25.01 -9.64 11.90
N GLU A 889 -25.85 -9.68 12.93
CA GLU A 889 -26.53 -10.92 13.30
C GLU A 889 -27.64 -11.24 12.30
N PHE A 890 -27.68 -12.48 11.82
CA PHE A 890 -28.76 -13.00 11.00
C PHE A 890 -29.02 -14.47 11.30
N HIS A 891 -30.20 -14.94 10.95
CA HIS A 891 -30.58 -16.34 11.09
C HIS A 891 -30.42 -17.08 9.77
N PHE A 892 -30.08 -18.36 9.84
CA PHE A 892 -30.10 -19.23 8.67
C PHE A 892 -30.46 -20.66 9.05
N ASP A 893 -31.02 -21.37 8.08
CA ASP A 893 -31.21 -22.80 8.18
C ASP A 893 -30.91 -23.50 6.85
N ALA A 894 -30.63 -24.80 6.91
CA ALA A 894 -30.31 -25.61 5.76
C ALA A 894 -31.08 -26.92 5.88
N ILE A 895 -31.89 -27.23 4.86
CA ILE A 895 -32.82 -28.35 4.81
C ILE A 895 -32.56 -29.09 3.51
N ASP A 896 -32.45 -30.42 3.55
CA ASP A 896 -32.32 -31.21 2.35
C ASP A 896 -33.61 -31.96 1.96
N PHE A 897 -33.80 -32.07 0.65
CA PHE A 897 -34.91 -32.75 0.00
C PHE A 897 -34.37 -33.67 -1.09
N ARG A 898 -35.20 -34.58 -1.58
CA ARG A 898 -34.85 -35.42 -2.74
C ARG A 898 -34.71 -34.55 -3.98
N GLY A 899 -33.53 -34.59 -4.59
CA GLY A 899 -33.23 -33.86 -5.83
C GLY A 899 -33.33 -34.75 -7.07
N GLU A 900 -32.87 -34.22 -8.20
CA GLU A 900 -32.83 -34.93 -9.48
C GLU A 900 -31.55 -35.77 -9.64
N SER A 901 -31.62 -36.86 -10.42
CA SER A 901 -30.43 -37.60 -10.91
C SER A 901 -29.48 -38.11 -9.81
N ARG A 902 -30.02 -38.75 -8.75
CA ARG A 902 -29.26 -39.24 -7.57
C ARG A 902 -28.51 -38.15 -6.80
N ARG A 903 -28.98 -36.91 -6.86
CA ARG A 903 -28.54 -35.81 -6.01
C ARG A 903 -29.64 -35.43 -5.06
N SER A 904 -29.26 -34.73 -4.01
CA SER A 904 -30.18 -34.14 -3.04
C SER A 904 -30.20 -32.63 -3.23
N ARG A 905 -31.39 -32.06 -3.05
CA ARG A 905 -31.61 -30.63 -3.13
C ARG A 905 -31.43 -30.06 -1.73
N LEU A 906 -30.33 -29.35 -1.51
CA LEU A 906 -30.06 -28.61 -0.29
C LEU A 906 -30.59 -27.18 -0.43
N GLU A 907 -31.59 -26.82 0.36
CA GLU A 907 -32.15 -25.47 0.44
C GLU A 907 -31.57 -24.74 1.66
N VAL A 908 -31.03 -23.55 1.46
CA VAL A 908 -30.48 -22.69 2.51
C VAL A 908 -31.31 -21.42 2.60
N TYR A 909 -31.91 -21.19 3.76
CA TYR A 909 -32.75 -20.03 4.02
C TYR A 909 -32.02 -19.00 4.85
N TYR A 910 -32.16 -17.73 4.49
CA TYR A 910 -31.62 -16.58 5.20
C TYR A 910 -32.76 -15.81 5.86
N GLY A 911 -32.55 -15.31 7.07
CA GLY A 911 -33.47 -14.44 7.81
C GLY A 911 -32.71 -13.26 8.39
N VAL A 912 -32.66 -12.14 7.66
CA VAL A 912 -31.91 -10.95 8.08
C VAL A 912 -32.84 -9.96 8.79
N PRO A 913 -32.56 -9.54 10.03
CA PRO A 913 -33.40 -8.58 10.75
C PRO A 913 -33.53 -7.25 9.99
N LEU A 914 -34.74 -6.89 9.56
CA LEU A 914 -34.97 -5.65 8.79
C LEU A 914 -34.59 -4.40 9.59
N VAL A 915 -34.77 -4.42 10.91
CA VAL A 915 -34.35 -3.32 11.81
C VAL A 915 -32.85 -3.05 11.78
N ALA A 916 -32.01 -4.07 11.48
CA ALA A 916 -30.57 -3.88 11.33
C ALA A 916 -30.20 -3.24 9.97
N LEU A 917 -31.12 -3.29 9.00
CA LEU A 917 -30.90 -2.85 7.62
C LEU A 917 -31.57 -1.51 7.28
N ILE A 918 -32.48 -1.01 8.12
CA ILE A 918 -33.26 0.20 7.86
C ILE A 918 -32.83 1.30 8.84
N ASP A 919 -32.45 2.46 8.31
CA ASP A 919 -32.24 3.70 9.06
C ASP A 919 -33.21 4.79 8.58
N SER A 920 -33.36 5.85 9.37
CA SER A 920 -34.20 6.99 9.02
C SER A 920 -33.61 7.75 7.82
N GLY A 921 -33.96 7.34 6.60
CA GLY A 921 -33.60 8.06 5.37
C GLY A 921 -33.40 7.22 4.11
N ARG A 922 -33.36 5.88 4.18
CA ARG A 922 -33.23 5.00 3.00
C ARG A 922 -34.56 4.39 2.59
N THR A 923 -34.95 4.58 1.32
CA THR A 923 -36.10 3.93 0.68
C THR A 923 -35.72 2.62 -0.04
N GLU A 924 -34.44 2.41 -0.31
CA GLU A 924 -33.91 1.23 -0.97
C GLU A 924 -32.64 0.75 -0.25
N VAL A 925 -32.59 -0.55 0.05
CA VAL A 925 -31.46 -1.18 0.73
C VAL A 925 -30.97 -2.33 -0.13
N GLN A 926 -29.66 -2.37 -0.39
CA GLN A 926 -29.01 -3.46 -1.10
C GLN A 926 -28.05 -4.18 -0.16
N VAL A 927 -28.32 -5.46 0.07
CA VAL A 927 -27.48 -6.35 0.87
C VAL A 927 -26.94 -7.45 -0.05
N GLU A 928 -25.72 -7.90 0.17
CA GLU A 928 -25.17 -9.09 -0.48
C GLU A 928 -25.33 -10.29 0.44
N ARG A 929 -25.71 -11.44 -0.11
CA ARG A 929 -25.66 -12.72 0.59
C ARG A 929 -24.73 -13.68 -0.14
N GLY A 930 -23.98 -14.46 0.61
CA GLY A 930 -23.05 -15.44 0.09
C GLY A 930 -23.30 -16.83 0.66
N ILE A 931 -23.04 -17.83 -0.17
CA ILE A 931 -23.02 -19.24 0.21
C ILE A 931 -21.72 -19.89 -0.28
N ALA A 932 -21.18 -20.77 0.56
CA ALA A 932 -20.06 -21.65 0.24
C ALA A 932 -20.36 -23.05 0.73
N LEU A 933 -20.12 -24.04 -0.12
CA LEU A 933 -20.18 -25.44 0.26
C LEU A 933 -18.81 -26.06 0.05
N PHE A 934 -18.27 -26.67 1.09
CA PHE A 934 -16.99 -27.38 1.07
C PHE A 934 -17.19 -28.85 1.37
N ASP A 935 -16.42 -29.72 0.72
CA ASP A 935 -16.39 -31.13 1.07
C ASP A 935 -15.67 -31.37 2.42
N SER A 936 -15.58 -32.64 2.84
CA SER A 936 -14.88 -33.05 4.07
C SER A 936 -13.39 -32.68 4.10
N THR A 937 -12.77 -32.42 2.94
CA THR A 937 -11.38 -31.96 2.79
C THR A 937 -11.27 -30.43 2.74
N TRP A 938 -12.36 -29.71 3.01
CA TRP A 938 -12.50 -28.26 2.84
C TRP A 938 -12.30 -27.77 1.40
N SER A 939 -12.34 -28.67 0.41
CA SER A 939 -12.26 -28.24 -0.99
C SER A 939 -13.60 -27.60 -1.41
N PRO A 940 -13.58 -26.42 -2.07
CA PRO A 940 -14.81 -25.72 -2.42
C PRO A 940 -15.56 -26.48 -3.52
N VAL A 941 -16.79 -26.90 -3.21
CA VAL A 941 -17.73 -27.55 -4.13
C VAL A 941 -18.59 -26.52 -4.82
N PHE A 942 -19.05 -25.51 -4.06
CA PHE A 942 -19.87 -24.42 -4.57
C PHE A 942 -19.55 -23.12 -3.84
N ARG A 943 -19.55 -21.99 -4.56
CA ARG A 943 -19.48 -20.65 -3.98
C ARG A 943 -20.31 -19.69 -4.82
N LYS A 944 -21.11 -18.84 -4.19
CA LYS A 944 -21.87 -17.80 -4.87
C LYS A 944 -22.14 -16.64 -3.93
N VAL A 945 -21.98 -15.42 -4.44
CA VAL A 945 -22.43 -14.19 -3.80
C VAL A 945 -23.47 -13.53 -4.72
N ALA A 946 -24.58 -13.07 -4.15
CA ALA A 946 -25.67 -12.46 -4.90
C ALA A 946 -26.28 -11.29 -4.12
N GLY A 947 -26.72 -10.25 -4.84
CA GLY A 947 -27.47 -9.15 -4.25
C GLY A 947 -28.89 -9.58 -3.84
N LEU A 948 -29.38 -9.01 -2.74
CA LEU A 948 -30.73 -9.12 -2.21
C LEU A 948 -31.33 -7.71 -2.15
N PRO A 949 -31.81 -7.16 -3.29
CA PRO A 949 -32.43 -5.84 -3.30
C PRO A 949 -33.81 -5.92 -2.62
N PHE A 950 -34.08 -4.99 -1.70
CA PHE A 950 -35.43 -4.81 -1.18
C PHE A 950 -35.76 -3.32 -1.02
N ALA A 951 -37.00 -2.97 -1.36
CA ALA A 951 -37.53 -1.62 -1.21
C ALA A 951 -38.36 -1.52 0.07
N VAL A 952 -38.19 -0.43 0.81
CA VAL A 952 -38.97 -0.14 2.02
C VAL A 952 -40.02 0.90 1.63
N SER A 953 -41.30 0.59 1.80
CA SER A 953 -42.38 1.56 1.59
C SER A 953 -42.34 2.66 2.66
N ASP A 954 -42.52 3.93 2.25
CA ASP A 954 -42.63 5.06 3.16
C ASP A 954 -43.73 4.81 4.21
N GLY A 955 -43.38 4.95 5.49
CA GLY A 955 -44.32 4.76 6.61
C GLY A 955 -44.48 3.32 7.11
N THR A 956 -43.68 2.36 6.63
CA THR A 956 -43.70 0.99 7.16
C THR A 956 -43.10 0.96 8.56
N GLU A 957 -43.94 0.80 9.59
CA GLU A 957 -43.46 0.49 10.95
C GLU A 957 -42.88 -0.93 10.96
N VAL A 958 -41.55 -1.04 11.03
CA VAL A 958 -40.86 -2.32 11.14
C VAL A 958 -40.75 -2.69 12.61
N GLY A 959 -41.60 -3.63 13.03
CA GLY A 959 -41.56 -4.17 14.39
C GLY A 959 -40.25 -4.93 14.67
N SER A 960 -39.82 -4.92 15.92
CA SER A 960 -38.70 -5.74 16.42
C SER A 960 -39.01 -7.22 16.16
N GLY A 961 -38.25 -7.85 15.26
CA GLY A 961 -38.43 -9.26 14.88
C GLY A 961 -38.82 -9.51 13.42
N THR A 962 -39.09 -8.47 12.63
CA THR A 962 -39.37 -8.64 11.19
C THR A 962 -38.10 -9.08 10.45
N LEU A 963 -38.16 -10.22 9.76
CA LEU A 963 -37.03 -10.78 9.00
C LEU A 963 -37.24 -10.61 7.49
N LEU A 964 -36.19 -10.20 6.79
CA LEU A 964 -36.06 -10.35 5.35
C LEU A 964 -35.65 -11.80 5.06
N ILE A 965 -36.56 -12.55 4.43
CA ILE A 965 -36.39 -13.97 4.14
C ILE A 965 -35.97 -14.16 2.68
N ASP A 966 -34.99 -15.03 2.45
CA ASP A 966 -34.58 -15.45 1.11
C ASP A 966 -34.11 -16.92 1.10
N GLU A 967 -34.15 -17.55 -0.08
CA GLU A 967 -33.79 -18.96 -0.31
C GLU A 967 -32.70 -19.11 -1.36
N LEU A 968 -31.78 -20.05 -1.13
CA LEU A 968 -30.85 -20.54 -2.14
C LEU A 968 -30.82 -22.07 -2.14
N ALA A 969 -31.21 -22.67 -3.26
CA ALA A 969 -31.21 -24.12 -3.45
C ALA A 969 -30.01 -24.62 -4.28
N LEU A 970 -29.45 -25.76 -3.90
CA LEU A 970 -28.32 -26.43 -4.53
C LEU A 970 -28.62 -27.91 -4.78
N ASN A 971 -28.27 -28.45 -5.96
CA ASN A 971 -28.32 -29.88 -6.23
C ASN A 971 -26.94 -30.52 -6.05
N VAL A 972 -26.72 -31.21 -4.93
CA VAL A 972 -25.41 -31.72 -4.52
C VAL A 972 -25.43 -33.23 -4.30
N PRO A 973 -24.32 -33.94 -4.51
CA PRO A 973 -24.22 -35.35 -4.12
C PRO A 973 -24.48 -35.52 -2.61
N PRO A 974 -25.06 -36.64 -2.17
CA PRO A 974 -25.14 -36.97 -0.75
C PRO A 974 -23.75 -37.03 -0.11
N GLY A 975 -23.64 -36.63 1.16
CA GLY A 975 -22.40 -36.65 1.92
C GLY A 975 -22.30 -35.55 2.96
N LYS A 976 -21.13 -35.48 3.61
CA LYS A 976 -20.83 -34.48 4.65
C LYS A 976 -20.12 -33.28 4.06
N TYR A 977 -20.63 -32.10 4.39
CA TYR A 977 -20.14 -30.82 3.90
C TYR A 977 -19.96 -29.81 5.03
N TYR A 978 -19.17 -28.77 4.77
CA TYR A 978 -19.17 -27.55 5.55
C TYR A 978 -19.90 -26.47 4.75
N LEU A 979 -20.99 -25.95 5.30
CA LEU A 979 -21.79 -24.87 4.75
C LEU A 979 -21.37 -23.56 5.39
N GLY A 980 -20.78 -22.68 4.57
CA GLY A 980 -20.55 -21.27 4.88
C GLY A 980 -21.70 -20.41 4.36
N VAL A 981 -22.23 -19.53 5.19
CA VAL A 981 -23.23 -18.51 4.82
C VAL A 981 -22.75 -17.15 5.28
N GLU A 982 -22.99 -16.12 4.48
CA GLU A 982 -22.62 -14.74 4.81
C GLU A 982 -23.67 -13.75 4.32
N VAL A 983 -23.76 -12.60 5.00
CA VAL A 983 -24.59 -11.46 4.65
C VAL A 983 -23.76 -10.19 4.88
N HIS A 984 -23.78 -9.27 3.91
CA HIS A 984 -22.97 -8.05 3.94
C HIS A 984 -23.75 -6.84 3.43
N ASP A 985 -23.99 -5.85 4.30
CA ASP A 985 -24.40 -4.49 3.93
C ASP A 985 -23.14 -3.64 3.73
N ARG A 986 -22.67 -3.54 2.49
CA ARG A 986 -21.47 -2.76 2.14
C ARG A 986 -21.60 -1.27 2.45
N ALA A 987 -22.82 -0.75 2.45
CA ALA A 987 -23.04 0.68 2.60
C ALA A 987 -22.91 1.12 4.06
N ARG A 988 -23.21 0.23 5.01
CA ARG A 988 -22.96 0.44 6.45
C ARG A 988 -21.76 -0.32 6.98
N ASN A 989 -21.11 -1.14 6.14
CA ASN A 989 -19.98 -1.99 6.51
C ASN A 989 -20.34 -3.02 7.60
N LEU A 990 -21.58 -3.52 7.58
CA LEU A 990 -22.09 -4.55 8.48
C LEU A 990 -21.96 -5.93 7.81
N MET A 991 -21.39 -6.91 8.49
CA MET A 991 -21.21 -8.27 7.98
C MET A 991 -21.48 -9.31 9.04
N GLY A 992 -22.14 -10.39 8.63
CA GLY A 992 -22.25 -11.62 9.40
C GLY A 992 -21.80 -12.78 8.53
N ALA A 993 -21.08 -13.73 9.12
CA ALA A 993 -20.74 -14.98 8.44
C ALA A 993 -20.68 -16.14 9.44
N TYR A 994 -21.16 -17.30 9.01
CA TYR A 994 -21.19 -18.52 9.82
C TYR A 994 -20.76 -19.70 8.97
N THR A 995 -20.05 -20.65 9.56
CA THR A 995 -19.76 -21.95 8.93
C THR A 995 -20.18 -23.07 9.86
N ARG A 996 -20.99 -24.01 9.36
CA ARG A 996 -21.41 -25.21 10.11
C ARG A 996 -21.25 -26.47 9.27
N GLU A 997 -21.06 -27.61 9.93
CA GLU A 997 -21.16 -28.91 9.26
C GLU A 997 -22.63 -29.19 8.92
N VAL A 998 -22.88 -29.74 7.73
CA VAL A 998 -24.18 -30.22 7.28
C VAL A 998 -24.01 -31.59 6.64
N GLU A 999 -24.95 -32.49 6.92
CA GLU A 999 -25.04 -33.80 6.30
C GLU A 999 -26.18 -33.77 5.29
N VAL A 1000 -25.89 -34.14 4.04
CA VAL A 1000 -26.88 -34.21 2.98
C VAL A 1000 -27.14 -35.68 2.69
N GLU A 1001 -28.37 -36.11 2.87
CA GLU A 1001 -28.78 -37.51 2.81
C GLU A 1001 -28.91 -38.01 1.38
N ALA A 1002 -28.85 -39.33 1.22
CA ALA A 1002 -29.15 -40.00 -0.03
C ALA A 1002 -30.60 -40.48 -0.01
N TYR A 1003 -31.37 -40.06 -1.01
CA TYR A 1003 -32.75 -40.53 -1.21
C TYR A 1003 -32.75 -41.56 -2.34
N GLU A 1004 -32.60 -42.84 -2.00
CA GLU A 1004 -32.65 -43.94 -2.98
C GLU A 1004 -34.10 -44.22 -3.42
N GLY A 1005 -34.28 -44.66 -4.66
CA GLY A 1005 -35.62 -44.95 -5.20
C GLY A 1005 -36.15 -46.27 -4.69
N GLY A 1006 -37.38 -46.29 -4.19
CA GLY A 1006 -38.06 -47.48 -3.68
C GLY A 1006 -37.81 -47.83 -2.20
N GLU A 1007 -37.07 -46.99 -1.47
CA GLU A 1007 -36.94 -47.09 -0.01
C GLU A 1007 -37.70 -45.95 0.69
N LEU A 1008 -38.30 -46.24 1.84
CA LEU A 1008 -39.00 -45.24 2.65
C LEU A 1008 -38.00 -44.19 3.15
N GLY A 1009 -38.19 -42.94 2.71
CA GLY A 1009 -37.34 -41.80 3.06
C GLY A 1009 -38.15 -40.62 3.57
N LEU A 1010 -37.52 -39.77 4.37
CA LEU A 1010 -38.11 -38.56 4.96
C LEU A 1010 -37.13 -37.40 4.76
N SER A 1011 -37.60 -36.27 4.21
CA SER A 1011 -36.78 -35.04 4.14
C SER A 1011 -36.46 -34.50 5.53
N ASP A 1012 -35.52 -33.56 5.61
CA ASP A 1012 -35.43 -32.72 6.79
C ASP A 1012 -36.75 -31.96 7.05
N ILE A 1013 -37.01 -31.62 8.32
CA ILE A 1013 -38.22 -30.90 8.74
C ILE A 1013 -37.97 -29.39 8.60
N GLU A 1014 -38.66 -28.75 7.66
CA GLU A 1014 -38.62 -27.31 7.45
C GLU A 1014 -39.56 -26.60 8.42
N MET A 1015 -39.02 -25.73 9.28
CA MET A 1015 -39.82 -24.81 10.08
C MET A 1015 -40.33 -23.68 9.19
N ALA A 1016 -41.65 -23.43 9.21
CA ALA A 1016 -42.32 -22.46 8.36
C ALA A 1016 -43.12 -21.43 9.17
N GLY A 1017 -43.11 -20.17 8.71
CA GLY A 1017 -43.99 -19.13 9.22
C GLY A 1017 -45.44 -19.29 8.74
N SER A 1018 -45.62 -19.86 7.55
CA SER A 1018 -46.93 -20.21 6.99
C SER A 1018 -46.77 -21.17 5.81
N VAL A 1019 -47.78 -22.01 5.58
CA VAL A 1019 -47.91 -22.88 4.40
C VAL A 1019 -49.27 -22.59 3.75
N VAL A 1020 -49.27 -22.27 2.46
CA VAL A 1020 -50.50 -21.97 1.70
C VAL A 1020 -50.54 -22.84 0.44
N GLU A 1021 -51.66 -23.51 0.18
CA GLU A 1021 -51.89 -24.18 -1.10
C GLU A 1021 -51.93 -23.14 -2.22
N ASP A 1022 -51.08 -23.31 -3.22
CA ASP A 1022 -50.98 -22.41 -4.36
C ASP A 1022 -50.71 -23.23 -5.61
N ASP A 1023 -51.79 -23.53 -6.36
CA ASP A 1023 -51.74 -24.30 -7.60
C ASP A 1023 -50.83 -23.66 -8.68
N ALA A 1024 -50.49 -22.37 -8.55
CA ALA A 1024 -49.56 -21.70 -9.46
C ALA A 1024 -48.08 -21.99 -9.13
N VAL A 1025 -47.79 -22.46 -7.91
CA VAL A 1025 -46.44 -22.78 -7.43
C VAL A 1025 -46.10 -24.23 -7.79
N LYS A 1026 -45.16 -24.41 -8.72
CA LYS A 1026 -44.72 -25.74 -9.19
C LYS A 1026 -43.71 -26.45 -8.27
N VAL A 1027 -43.41 -25.90 -7.10
CA VAL A 1027 -42.35 -26.37 -6.19
C VAL A 1027 -43.00 -26.84 -4.87
N LYS A 1028 -42.42 -27.82 -4.17
CA LYS A 1028 -42.92 -28.34 -2.88
C LYS A 1028 -44.34 -28.94 -2.93
N GLY A 1029 -44.67 -29.59 -4.04
CA GLY A 1029 -45.91 -30.33 -4.19
C GLY A 1029 -47.18 -29.48 -4.28
N GLY A 1030 -47.07 -28.21 -4.72
CA GLY A 1030 -48.21 -27.28 -4.82
C GLY A 1030 -48.40 -26.39 -3.59
N HIS A 1031 -47.44 -26.39 -2.66
CA HIS A 1031 -47.48 -25.57 -1.46
C HIS A 1031 -46.50 -24.40 -1.56
N LYS A 1032 -46.98 -23.20 -1.25
CA LYS A 1032 -46.13 -22.04 -0.97
C LYS A 1032 -45.73 -22.07 0.50
N VAL A 1033 -44.51 -22.50 0.76
CA VAL A 1033 -43.91 -22.54 2.10
C VAL A 1033 -43.11 -21.26 2.33
N VAL A 1034 -43.43 -20.52 3.39
CA VAL A 1034 -42.63 -19.36 3.83
C VAL A 1034 -41.73 -19.84 4.97
N PRO A 1035 -40.41 -19.97 4.78
CA PRO A 1035 -39.53 -20.57 5.78
C PRO A 1035 -39.37 -19.67 7.01
N MET A 1036 -39.01 -20.26 8.15
CA MET A 1036 -38.72 -19.58 9.40
C MET A 1036 -37.29 -19.88 9.88
N PRO A 1037 -36.25 -19.21 9.31
CA PRO A 1037 -34.85 -19.54 9.58
C PRO A 1037 -34.43 -19.32 11.04
N SER A 1038 -35.12 -18.43 11.76
CA SER A 1038 -34.88 -18.20 13.19
C SER A 1038 -35.35 -19.35 14.09
N LYS A 1039 -36.20 -20.25 13.55
CA LYS A 1039 -36.94 -21.28 14.28
C LYS A 1039 -37.63 -20.76 15.54
N THR A 1040 -37.98 -19.47 15.55
CA THR A 1040 -38.50 -18.76 16.72
C THR A 1040 -39.93 -18.31 16.45
N TYR A 1041 -40.83 -18.64 17.36
CA TYR A 1041 -42.26 -18.33 17.30
C TYR A 1041 -42.68 -17.55 18.54
N VAL A 1042 -43.63 -16.63 18.40
CA VAL A 1042 -44.20 -15.89 19.54
C VAL A 1042 -45.49 -16.55 20.05
N PRO A 1043 -45.87 -16.37 21.33
CA PRO A 1043 -47.14 -16.89 21.83
C PRO A 1043 -48.32 -16.42 20.98
N GLY A 1044 -49.16 -17.36 20.54
CA GLY A 1044 -50.30 -17.08 19.65
C GLY A 1044 -49.99 -17.13 18.15
N GLN A 1045 -48.72 -17.23 17.75
CA GLN A 1045 -48.35 -17.59 16.38
C GLN A 1045 -48.34 -19.12 16.25
N PRO A 1046 -49.03 -19.70 15.25
CA PRO A 1046 -48.97 -21.14 15.02
C PRO A 1046 -47.57 -21.57 14.57
N VAL A 1047 -47.08 -22.67 15.15
CA VAL A 1047 -45.85 -23.34 14.70
C VAL A 1047 -46.21 -24.20 13.50
N THR A 1048 -45.65 -23.90 12.34
CA THR A 1048 -45.90 -24.67 11.11
C THR A 1048 -44.64 -25.41 10.70
N ILE A 1049 -44.80 -26.66 10.26
CA ILE A 1049 -43.73 -27.44 9.64
C ILE A 1049 -44.11 -27.96 8.27
N TYR A 1050 -43.12 -28.18 7.43
CA TYR A 1050 -43.23 -28.83 6.13
C TYR A 1050 -42.19 -29.94 5.98
N TYR A 1051 -42.56 -31.05 5.37
CA TYR A 1051 -41.65 -32.15 5.06
C TYR A 1051 -42.21 -33.04 3.94
N GLU A 1052 -41.33 -33.79 3.28
CA GLU A 1052 -41.66 -34.69 2.18
C GLU A 1052 -41.39 -36.15 2.58
N VAL A 1053 -42.31 -37.04 2.24
CA VAL A 1053 -42.19 -38.50 2.42
C VAL A 1053 -41.97 -39.14 1.07
N TYR A 1054 -41.00 -40.04 0.97
CA TYR A 1054 -40.61 -40.70 -0.28
C TYR A 1054 -40.69 -42.23 -0.15
N GLY A 1055 -40.88 -42.92 -1.28
CA GLY A 1055 -40.74 -44.38 -1.37
C GLY A 1055 -41.85 -45.17 -0.66
N LEU A 1056 -43.06 -44.59 -0.56
CA LEU A 1056 -44.20 -45.30 0.00
C LEU A 1056 -44.61 -46.48 -0.89
N THR A 1057 -44.85 -47.64 -0.28
CA THR A 1057 -45.15 -48.88 -1.00
C THR A 1057 -46.63 -48.94 -1.37
N PHE A 1058 -46.95 -49.26 -2.61
CA PHE A 1058 -48.31 -49.53 -3.04
C PHE A 1058 -48.76 -50.93 -2.61
N ASP A 1059 -50.01 -51.03 -2.16
CA ASP A 1059 -50.70 -52.29 -1.94
C ASP A 1059 -51.17 -52.92 -3.27
N GLU A 1060 -51.84 -54.08 -3.19
CA GLU A 1060 -52.37 -54.80 -4.36
C GLU A 1060 -53.44 -54.00 -5.14
N PHE A 1061 -53.99 -52.93 -4.55
CA PHE A 1061 -55.00 -52.05 -5.15
C PHE A 1061 -54.41 -50.73 -5.69
N GLY A 1062 -53.09 -50.56 -5.61
CA GLY A 1062 -52.41 -49.34 -6.06
C GLY A 1062 -52.57 -48.16 -5.09
N GLN A 1063 -52.83 -48.41 -3.81
CA GLN A 1063 -52.92 -47.39 -2.75
C GLN A 1063 -51.71 -47.49 -1.81
N THR A 1064 -51.22 -46.36 -1.31
CA THR A 1064 -50.22 -46.33 -0.24
C THR A 1064 -50.93 -46.21 1.11
N SER A 1065 -50.41 -46.84 2.16
CA SER A 1065 -50.95 -46.72 3.52
C SER A 1065 -49.82 -46.45 4.49
N TYR A 1066 -49.90 -45.37 5.26
CA TYR A 1066 -48.84 -44.96 6.17
C TYR A 1066 -49.38 -44.25 7.42
N GLN A 1067 -48.63 -44.38 8.52
CA GLN A 1067 -48.91 -43.72 9.79
C GLN A 1067 -47.85 -42.65 10.06
N MET A 1068 -48.28 -41.48 10.53
CA MET A 1068 -47.40 -40.41 10.99
C MET A 1068 -47.58 -40.21 12.50
N ASP A 1069 -46.46 -40.25 13.21
CA ASP A 1069 -46.39 -39.99 14.64
C ASP A 1069 -45.56 -38.71 14.87
N TYR A 1070 -46.19 -37.67 15.41
CA TYR A 1070 -45.53 -36.47 15.89
C TYR A 1070 -45.32 -36.54 17.38
N LYS A 1071 -44.09 -36.29 17.84
CA LYS A 1071 -43.75 -36.23 19.25
C LYS A 1071 -43.14 -34.88 19.56
N ILE A 1072 -43.79 -34.12 20.45
CA ILE A 1072 -43.35 -32.78 20.85
C ILE A 1072 -43.02 -32.78 22.34
N SER A 1073 -41.81 -32.32 22.67
CA SER A 1073 -41.33 -32.31 24.05
C SER A 1073 -40.53 -31.04 24.40
N PRO A 1074 -40.67 -30.49 25.63
CA PRO A 1074 -39.85 -29.40 26.11
C PRO A 1074 -38.50 -29.89 26.63
N ARG A 1075 -37.40 -29.26 26.20
CA ARG A 1075 -36.05 -29.62 26.69
C ARG A 1075 -35.80 -29.36 28.19
N LYS A 1076 -36.68 -28.61 28.86
CA LYS A 1076 -36.57 -28.24 30.30
C LYS A 1076 -37.63 -28.88 31.22
N GLY A 1077 -38.38 -29.87 30.75
CA GLY A 1077 -39.25 -30.70 31.61
C GLY A 1077 -40.50 -30.01 32.18
N LYS A 1078 -40.98 -28.94 31.54
CA LYS A 1078 -42.24 -28.24 31.88
C LYS A 1078 -43.44 -28.90 31.16
N PRO A 1079 -44.69 -28.72 31.61
CA PRO A 1079 -45.85 -29.19 30.86
C PRO A 1079 -46.03 -28.40 29.55
N LEU A 1080 -46.45 -29.09 28.50
CA LEU A 1080 -46.73 -28.54 27.17
C LEU A 1080 -48.26 -28.56 26.95
N ILE A 1081 -48.86 -27.44 26.58
CA ILE A 1081 -50.26 -27.36 26.17
C ILE A 1081 -50.29 -26.99 24.69
N VAL A 1082 -50.63 -27.97 23.84
CA VAL A 1082 -50.76 -27.83 22.39
C VAL A 1082 -52.21 -28.04 21.98
N THR A 1083 -52.74 -27.14 21.15
CA THR A 1083 -54.00 -27.34 20.44
C THR A 1083 -53.71 -27.43 18.94
N ILE A 1084 -54.19 -28.45 18.24
CA ILE A 1084 -53.93 -28.60 16.80
C ILE A 1084 -55.08 -27.95 16.05
N LEU A 1085 -54.79 -26.90 15.27
CA LEU A 1085 -55.82 -26.14 14.55
C LEU A 1085 -56.16 -26.75 13.19
N ARG A 1086 -55.23 -27.50 12.56
CA ARG A 1086 -55.45 -28.11 11.25
C ARG A 1086 -54.53 -29.31 11.01
N ALA A 1087 -55.11 -30.50 10.87
CA ALA A 1087 -54.48 -31.70 10.33
C ALA A 1087 -55.47 -32.42 9.41
N VAL A 1088 -55.01 -32.99 8.30
CA VAL A 1088 -55.86 -33.75 7.37
C VAL A 1088 -56.21 -35.09 8.03
N GLY A 1089 -57.51 -35.35 8.26
CA GLY A 1089 -58.03 -36.62 8.80
C GLY A 1089 -58.52 -36.52 10.26
N THR A 1090 -59.81 -36.75 10.46
CA THR A 1090 -60.55 -36.52 11.72
C THR A 1090 -60.16 -37.41 12.90
N PHE A 1091 -60.30 -36.82 14.10
CA PHE A 1091 -60.31 -37.38 15.47
C PHE A 1091 -58.95 -37.45 16.19
N LEU A 1092 -58.71 -36.46 17.07
CA LEU A 1092 -57.51 -36.35 17.90
C LEU A 1092 -57.83 -36.68 19.36
N GLY A 1093 -57.24 -37.76 19.87
CA GLY A 1093 -57.14 -38.01 21.30
C GLY A 1093 -55.89 -37.32 21.85
N ILE A 1094 -56.04 -36.08 22.35
CA ILE A 1094 -54.95 -35.37 23.01
C ILE A 1094 -54.92 -35.80 24.48
N GLU A 1095 -53.88 -36.52 24.90
CA GLU A 1095 -53.62 -36.78 26.33
C GLU A 1095 -52.71 -35.68 26.90
N GLU A 1096 -53.15 -34.98 27.96
CA GLU A 1096 -52.30 -34.08 28.74
C GLU A 1096 -51.18 -34.87 29.43
N LYS A 1097 -49.97 -34.84 28.85
CA LYS A 1097 -48.75 -35.41 29.44
C LYS A 1097 -47.56 -34.48 29.24
N LYS A 1098 -46.42 -34.80 29.87
CA LYS A 1098 -45.13 -34.09 29.72
C LYS A 1098 -44.57 -34.13 28.29
N GLU A 1099 -45.20 -34.91 27.41
CA GLU A 1099 -44.87 -35.17 26.03
C GLU A 1099 -46.19 -35.34 25.28
N VAL A 1100 -46.34 -34.67 24.14
CA VAL A 1100 -47.54 -34.78 23.31
C VAL A 1100 -47.20 -35.65 22.10
N THR A 1101 -47.87 -36.79 21.98
CA THR A 1101 -47.78 -37.67 20.81
C THR A 1101 -49.08 -37.56 20.01
N ILE A 1102 -48.96 -37.33 18.71
CA ILE A 1102 -50.08 -37.20 17.78
C ILE A 1102 -49.88 -38.24 16.68
N SER A 1103 -50.82 -39.17 16.54
CA SER A 1103 -50.73 -40.27 15.58
C SER A 1103 -51.94 -40.27 14.65
N TYR A 1104 -51.71 -40.41 13.35
CA TYR A 1104 -52.78 -40.52 12.36
C TYR A 1104 -52.34 -41.41 11.19
N GLU A 1105 -53.29 -42.17 10.65
CA GLU A 1105 -53.11 -43.02 9.48
C GLU A 1105 -53.67 -42.34 8.24
N GLN A 1106 -52.98 -42.48 7.11
CA GLN A 1106 -53.36 -41.88 5.85
C GLN A 1106 -53.24 -42.91 4.72
N VAL A 1107 -54.18 -42.84 3.77
CA VAL A 1107 -54.16 -43.61 2.53
C VAL A 1107 -53.89 -42.65 1.38
N GLY A 1108 -52.83 -42.91 0.62
CA GLY A 1108 -52.37 -42.09 -0.50
C GLY A 1108 -52.52 -42.78 -1.85
N THR A 1109 -52.26 -42.02 -2.91
CA THR A 1109 -52.24 -42.52 -4.30
C THR A 1109 -50.89 -42.30 -4.98
N ARG A 1110 -49.89 -41.85 -4.23
CA ARG A 1110 -48.57 -41.50 -4.73
C ARG A 1110 -47.49 -42.16 -3.87
N GLU A 1111 -46.37 -42.46 -4.50
CA GLU A 1111 -45.14 -42.92 -3.81
C GLU A 1111 -44.48 -41.79 -3.01
N THR A 1112 -44.83 -40.54 -3.30
CA THR A 1112 -44.29 -39.34 -2.65
C THR A 1112 -45.43 -38.43 -2.20
N GLU A 1113 -45.42 -38.08 -0.92
CA GLU A 1113 -46.45 -37.29 -0.27
C GLU A 1113 -45.84 -36.05 0.38
N TYR A 1114 -46.50 -34.91 0.21
CA TYR A 1114 -46.06 -33.60 0.70
C TYR A 1114 -46.91 -33.23 1.91
N ASN A 1115 -46.28 -33.06 3.07
CA ASN A 1115 -46.99 -32.95 4.34
C ASN A 1115 -46.64 -31.65 5.06
N TYR A 1116 -47.61 -31.11 5.78
CA TYR A 1116 -47.41 -30.00 6.70
C TYR A 1116 -48.30 -30.16 7.94
N LEU A 1117 -47.84 -29.61 9.06
CA LEU A 1117 -48.58 -29.60 10.32
C LEU A 1117 -48.57 -28.20 10.91
N GLU A 1118 -49.73 -27.74 11.35
CA GLU A 1118 -49.90 -26.45 12.04
C GLU A 1118 -50.34 -26.68 13.49
N ILE A 1119 -49.58 -26.11 14.42
CA ILE A 1119 -49.68 -26.37 15.85
C ILE A 1119 -49.88 -25.06 16.59
N ASP A 1120 -50.99 -24.93 17.33
CA ASP A 1120 -51.17 -23.81 18.24
C ASP A 1120 -50.46 -24.11 19.58
N VAL A 1121 -49.47 -23.27 19.87
CA VAL A 1121 -48.65 -23.31 21.07
C VAL A 1121 -48.92 -22.12 22.00
N SER A 1122 -50.03 -21.39 21.83
CA SER A 1122 -50.41 -20.22 22.63
C SER A 1122 -50.43 -20.45 24.15
N GLY A 1123 -50.67 -21.69 24.59
CA GLY A 1123 -50.61 -22.11 26.00
C GLY A 1123 -49.23 -22.55 26.51
N SER A 1124 -48.19 -22.51 25.67
CA SER A 1124 -46.85 -22.99 26.00
C SER A 1124 -45.96 -21.90 26.59
N GLU A 1125 -45.08 -22.28 27.52
CA GLU A 1125 -44.11 -21.33 28.10
C GLU A 1125 -42.93 -21.06 27.14
N ALA A 1126 -42.31 -19.89 27.29
CA ALA A 1126 -41.10 -19.58 26.54
C ALA A 1126 -39.97 -20.59 26.82
N GLY A 1127 -39.39 -21.17 25.77
CA GLY A 1127 -38.46 -22.30 25.90
C GLY A 1127 -38.08 -22.96 24.58
N HIS A 1128 -37.12 -23.89 24.67
CA HIS A 1128 -36.73 -24.73 23.54
C HIS A 1128 -37.56 -26.02 23.55
N TYR A 1129 -38.09 -26.37 22.39
CA TYR A 1129 -38.92 -27.53 22.15
C TYR A 1129 -38.31 -28.38 21.03
N GLU A 1130 -38.53 -29.68 21.11
CA GLU A 1130 -38.06 -30.66 20.16
C GLU A 1130 -39.27 -31.39 19.58
N MET A 1131 -39.31 -31.53 18.27
CA MET A 1131 -40.37 -32.18 17.51
C MET A 1131 -39.78 -33.28 16.65
N GLU A 1132 -40.20 -34.51 16.92
CA GLU A 1132 -39.86 -35.70 16.15
C GLU A 1132 -41.05 -36.10 15.28
N VAL A 1133 -40.80 -36.31 14.00
CA VAL A 1133 -41.75 -36.83 13.01
C VAL A 1133 -41.31 -38.24 12.66
N THR A 1134 -42.14 -39.24 12.93
CA THR A 1134 -41.92 -40.63 12.52
C THR A 1134 -42.96 -41.03 11.49
N VAL A 1135 -42.52 -41.60 10.37
CA VAL A 1135 -43.39 -42.16 9.34
C VAL A 1135 -43.21 -43.67 9.30
N THR A 1136 -44.33 -44.40 9.39
CA THR A 1136 -44.40 -45.86 9.25
C THR A 1136 -45.16 -46.19 7.97
N ASP A 1137 -44.53 -46.86 7.01
CA ASP A 1137 -45.25 -47.47 5.88
C ASP A 1137 -46.00 -48.71 6.42
N LEU A 1138 -47.32 -48.69 6.37
CA LEU A 1138 -48.17 -49.75 6.92
C LEU A 1138 -48.22 -50.98 6.02
N ASN A 1139 -47.85 -50.84 4.74
CA ASN A 1139 -47.81 -51.95 3.78
C ASN A 1139 -46.55 -52.82 3.97
N THR A 1140 -45.45 -52.24 4.49
CA THR A 1140 -44.17 -52.96 4.71
C THR A 1140 -43.76 -53.05 6.17
N GLY A 1141 -44.29 -52.18 7.04
CA GLY A 1141 -43.88 -52.01 8.43
C GLY A 1141 -42.58 -51.21 8.62
N THR A 1142 -41.96 -50.68 7.56
CA THR A 1142 -40.73 -49.88 7.67
C THR A 1142 -40.99 -48.52 8.30
N LYS A 1143 -40.02 -48.02 9.08
CA LYS A 1143 -40.12 -46.74 9.79
C LYS A 1143 -38.92 -45.85 9.50
N VAL A 1144 -39.17 -44.54 9.39
CA VAL A 1144 -38.15 -43.48 9.31
C VAL A 1144 -38.55 -42.34 10.23
N SER A 1145 -37.59 -41.69 10.88
CA SER A 1145 -37.86 -40.53 11.73
C SER A 1145 -36.84 -39.41 11.57
N LYS A 1146 -37.28 -38.18 11.83
CA LYS A 1146 -36.50 -36.95 11.82
C LYS A 1146 -36.92 -36.08 12.98
N ASP A 1147 -35.99 -35.29 13.52
CA ASP A 1147 -36.26 -34.35 14.59
C ASP A 1147 -35.83 -32.92 14.26
N VAL A 1148 -36.49 -31.95 14.87
CA VAL A 1148 -36.15 -30.53 14.75
C VAL A 1148 -36.37 -29.80 16.08
N ILE A 1149 -35.48 -28.84 16.36
CA ILE A 1149 -35.55 -27.99 17.55
C ILE A 1149 -36.05 -26.60 17.15
N PHE A 1150 -37.00 -26.06 17.92
CA PHE A 1150 -37.53 -24.71 17.76
C PHE A 1150 -37.67 -23.99 19.11
N PHE A 1151 -37.84 -22.67 19.08
CA PHE A 1151 -37.93 -21.81 20.25
C PHE A 1151 -39.26 -21.07 20.28
N ILE A 1152 -39.90 -21.05 21.46
CA ILE A 1152 -41.05 -20.19 21.74
C ILE A 1152 -40.55 -19.00 22.57
N GLY A 1153 -40.73 -17.80 22.03
CA GLY A 1153 -40.38 -16.52 22.64
C GLY A 1153 -41.29 -16.13 23.81
N ARG A 1154 -40.94 -15.02 24.47
CA ARG A 1154 -41.77 -14.39 25.50
C ARG A 1154 -42.70 -13.35 24.92
#